data_AF-A0A9P7NCK6-F1
#
_entry.id   AF-A0A9P7NCK6-F1
#
_cell.length_a   1.000
_cell.length_b   1.000
_cell.length_c   1.000
_cell.angle_alpha   90.00
_cell.angle_beta   90.00
_cell.angle_gamma   90.00
#
_symmetry.space_group_name_H-M   'P 1'
#
loop_
_entity.id
_entity.type
_entity.pdbx_description
1 polymer ?
#
loop_
_entity_poly.entity_id
_entity_poly.type
_entity_poly.pdbx_seq_one_letter_code
_entity_poly.pdbx_strand_id
1 'polypeptide(L)'
;MDLLACPDDPIPVPLAHDKTPYLCRELWDGGLFRTYAHRKSKTSIIPPMLRQVPGVPPADQPYLESLYPTPRDELQPFLQTWLFFGMLAEMLGLNEIEPGGIWLMDRHLAGAEIAQLHAKMTSSSSSSSSSSSSSSGDDDGDDGDDGDNGDNHQRPKVLSAAILLSWEPLFRERLALAPDQPQRWTYLCHCLQYCTVLLISIDENVDHNVRYSIAALGEFFTTALYARATLSQPIIRLPVLGYFWNRNYLRDGGDVQARMLQNGWCPSEIDKIRSQVQGLHTMHYTSRLKKALPWLHHSGCSESLCRAFQLNLATYTPAHTSDGCACALLDVDESVVSEILINSDSYPVLRLDKYTTRDLADVEIHVEAYRDDVWANGLGNPTRTSLPRCQIARVAKLVAALPLAPGTTEPPRLWLDTLCCPIEPQAKLISLARMADVYRKAHHVLVLDTSLTAFKYEGSHPAELLVRAFVSSPWMRRLWTLQEGALGRTLQIQFADRAVNNMALLTELFQIARQDARLMRIWQDINHEYTQLLGFSPKTGPENTLVWPQPSLCTLQRALHFRTVSVASDEPLCISTLMNLDTTYIASVTTAEERMVRVWEKLAQTQGGIPARVLFYLDEKINIPGWRWAPKSLLASSVDDSVLTLDERVIRFFQDEHTQSLGVPTSLGLKIMLPGYRVLLASIFPGLPLHPWPEVLKPSEDQILLQNQETGQWFRIVDWYRAKKLPTWTHEELLAWDKREDGPLCRAVDTRRCAILVDEKLAMEDGARTGCLVQVEGKTSSRDTPTVDDTPDPRSEPSLPVRVRRDRRVIMSELTVAEGRMMTMIQHLADVVARDESTAAYLEVQKSVRPGSTEWDTAEENVRQKMKQVMREAWLAHPETLQQTMKDTVGEGMDDYAWVFIPKLFSHKTALRELTDQVWIVD
;
A
#
# COMPACT_ATOMS: atom_id res chain seq x y z
N MET A 1 -3.78 13.45 22.12
CA MET A 1 -3.57 13.54 20.64
C MET A 1 -3.96 14.90 20.05
N ASP A 2 -3.83 15.97 20.81
CA ASP A 2 -4.21 17.34 20.47
C ASP A 2 -3.39 17.97 19.32
N LEU A 3 -2.20 17.45 19.01
CA LEU A 3 -1.45 17.83 17.80
C LEU A 3 -2.08 17.30 16.49
N LEU A 4 -3.02 16.34 16.56
CA LEU A 4 -3.72 15.83 15.38
C LEU A 4 -4.97 16.65 15.00
N ALA A 5 -5.51 17.44 15.93
CA ALA A 5 -6.72 18.24 15.70
C ALA A 5 -6.39 19.58 15.04
N CYS A 6 -7.25 20.13 14.18
CA CYS A 6 -7.14 21.50 13.63
C CYS A 6 -8.23 22.43 14.22
N PRO A 7 -8.10 23.77 14.14
CA PRO A 7 -9.14 24.70 14.62
C PRO A 7 -10.52 24.43 14.00
N ASP A 8 -10.53 24.04 12.73
CA ASP A 8 -11.73 23.68 11.96
C ASP A 8 -11.89 22.15 11.83
N ASP A 9 -11.47 21.38 12.83
CA ASP A 9 -11.74 19.94 12.88
C ASP A 9 -13.27 19.73 12.90
N PRO A 10 -13.82 18.83 12.06
CA PRO A 10 -15.25 18.52 12.02
C PRO A 10 -15.83 18.12 13.38
N ILE A 11 -14.99 17.66 14.32
CA ILE A 11 -15.37 17.40 15.70
C ILE A 11 -14.42 18.17 16.62
N PRO A 12 -14.79 19.39 17.08
CA PRO A 12 -13.88 20.34 17.72
C PRO A 12 -13.42 19.95 19.15
N VAL A 13 -13.86 18.82 19.71
CA VAL A 13 -13.53 18.40 21.08
C VAL A 13 -12.85 17.01 21.07
N PRO A 14 -11.70 16.84 21.75
CA PRO A 14 -11.15 15.51 22.01
C PRO A 14 -12.18 14.71 22.81
N LEU A 15 -12.56 13.52 22.35
CA LEU A 15 -13.40 12.64 23.15
C LEU A 15 -12.63 12.32 24.45
N ALA A 16 -13.33 11.99 25.55
CA ALA A 16 -12.66 11.68 26.82
C ALA A 16 -11.57 10.59 26.68
N HIS A 17 -11.71 9.72 25.68
CA HIS A 17 -10.76 8.66 25.32
C HIS A 17 -9.54 9.13 24.49
N ASP A 18 -9.47 10.39 24.04
CA ASP A 18 -8.35 10.94 23.22
C ASP A 18 -7.25 11.64 24.06
N LYS A 19 -7.40 11.63 25.40
CA LYS A 19 -6.46 12.24 26.33
C LYS A 19 -5.26 11.32 26.56
N THR A 20 -4.06 11.82 26.29
CA THR A 20 -2.82 11.08 26.51
C THR A 20 -2.36 11.27 27.97
N PRO A 21 -2.15 10.19 28.75
CA PRO A 21 -1.65 10.34 30.12
C PRO A 21 -0.20 10.85 30.13
N TYR A 22 0.14 11.69 31.11
CA TYR A 22 1.52 12.02 31.43
C TYR A 22 2.11 10.93 32.34
N LEU A 23 3.10 10.20 31.84
CA LEU A 23 3.66 8.99 32.44
C LEU A 23 5.14 9.13 32.81
N CYS A 24 5.85 10.17 32.36
CA CYS A 24 7.28 10.36 32.64
C CYS A 24 7.60 10.26 34.14
N ARG A 25 8.54 9.37 34.48
CA ARG A 25 9.07 9.18 35.85
C ARG A 25 10.25 10.09 36.16
N GLU A 26 10.90 10.61 35.13
CA GLU A 26 12.03 11.51 35.21
C GLU A 26 11.95 12.57 34.09
N LEU A 27 12.66 13.67 34.28
CA LEU A 27 12.87 14.68 33.24
C LEU A 27 13.87 14.17 32.21
N TRP A 28 13.80 14.71 30.99
CA TRP A 28 14.85 14.50 30.00
C TRP A 28 16.21 14.95 30.57
N ASP A 29 17.25 14.14 30.36
CA ASP A 29 18.57 14.34 30.98
C ASP A 29 19.45 15.34 30.20
N GLY A 30 18.96 15.88 29.08
CA GLY A 30 19.67 16.85 28.25
C GLY A 30 20.77 16.24 27.38
N GLY A 31 21.02 14.93 27.38
CA GLY A 31 22.06 14.34 26.53
C GLY A 31 21.62 14.14 25.07
N LEU A 32 22.55 13.72 24.20
CA LEU A 32 22.24 13.40 22.79
C LEU A 32 21.09 12.40 22.65
N PHE A 33 20.14 12.68 21.74
CA PHE A 33 18.93 11.88 21.57
C PHE A 33 19.20 10.39 21.34
N ARG A 34 20.08 10.05 20.40
CA ARG A 34 20.36 8.65 20.00
C ARG A 34 21.14 7.84 21.05
N THR A 35 21.69 8.48 22.09
CA THR A 35 22.51 7.78 23.11
C THR A 35 21.76 7.55 24.43
N TYR A 36 20.49 7.97 24.54
CA TYR A 36 19.72 7.93 25.79
C TYR A 36 19.62 6.52 26.39
N ALA A 37 19.26 5.51 25.61
CA ALA A 37 19.17 4.14 26.12
C ALA A 37 20.50 3.58 26.60
N HIS A 38 21.63 3.96 25.97
CA HIS A 38 22.96 3.60 26.48
C HIS A 38 23.22 4.24 27.85
N ARG A 39 22.90 5.53 28.00
CA ARG A 39 23.04 6.23 29.29
C ARG A 39 22.16 5.63 30.39
N LYS A 40 21.00 5.09 30.02
CA LYS A 40 20.05 4.45 30.94
C LYS A 40 20.28 2.94 31.08
N SER A 41 21.29 2.37 30.43
CA SER A 41 21.57 0.92 30.41
C SER A 41 20.38 0.06 29.96
N LYS A 42 19.56 0.59 29.05
CA LYS A 42 18.35 -0.07 28.49
C LYS A 42 18.51 -0.37 27.00
N THR A 43 19.64 -0.91 26.56
CA THR A 43 19.89 -1.18 25.13
C THR A 43 19.22 -2.46 24.64
N SER A 44 18.78 -3.33 25.55
CA SER A 44 17.97 -4.52 25.27
C SER A 44 16.66 -4.22 24.52
N ILE A 45 16.08 -3.03 24.71
CA ILE A 45 14.83 -2.59 24.04
C ILE A 45 15.07 -2.11 22.60
N ILE A 46 16.32 -1.83 22.22
CA ILE A 46 16.66 -1.25 20.92
C ILE A 46 16.95 -2.39 19.93
N PRO A 47 16.28 -2.43 18.76
CA PRO A 47 16.61 -3.36 17.70
C PRO A 47 18.09 -3.27 17.27
N PRO A 48 18.77 -4.38 16.95
CA PRO A 48 20.19 -4.38 16.61
C PRO A 48 20.59 -3.34 15.54
N MET A 49 19.75 -3.14 14.52
CA MET A 49 19.95 -2.16 13.45
C MET A 49 20.04 -0.70 13.94
N LEU A 50 19.44 -0.37 15.08
CA LEU A 50 19.44 0.97 15.67
C LEU A 50 20.53 1.18 16.73
N ARG A 51 21.32 0.15 17.07
CA ARG A 51 22.36 0.24 18.13
C ARG A 51 23.66 0.87 17.66
N GLN A 52 23.86 1.01 16.36
CA GLN A 52 25.06 1.63 15.80
C GLN A 52 24.96 3.15 15.92
N VAL A 53 25.52 3.69 17.00
CA VAL A 53 25.62 5.14 17.22
C VAL A 53 27.09 5.56 17.15
N PRO A 54 27.46 6.49 16.26
CA PRO A 54 28.84 6.96 16.14
C PRO A 54 29.40 7.42 17.50
N GLY A 55 30.58 6.92 17.86
CA GLY A 55 31.26 7.28 19.12
C GLY A 55 30.75 6.59 20.38
N VAL A 56 29.79 5.65 20.26
CA VAL A 56 29.29 4.85 21.40
C VAL A 56 29.74 3.39 21.23
N PRO A 57 30.24 2.73 22.29
CA PRO A 57 30.56 1.30 22.24
C PRO A 57 29.34 0.46 21.84
N PRO A 58 29.54 -0.67 21.12
CA PRO A 58 28.47 -1.60 20.81
C PRO A 58 27.77 -2.06 22.08
N ALA A 59 26.44 -2.08 22.06
CA ALA A 59 25.67 -2.64 23.16
C ALA A 59 25.86 -4.16 23.22
N ASP A 60 26.16 -4.66 24.41
CA ASP A 60 26.39 -6.08 24.74
C ASP A 60 25.11 -6.82 25.12
N GLN A 61 24.05 -6.11 25.51
CA GLN A 61 22.76 -6.71 25.89
C GLN A 61 22.04 -7.36 24.69
N PRO A 62 21.49 -8.58 24.80
CA PRO A 62 20.68 -9.19 23.74
C PRO A 62 19.39 -8.39 23.47
N TYR A 63 18.88 -8.43 22.24
CA TYR A 63 17.56 -7.88 21.91
C TYR A 63 16.48 -8.91 22.27
N LEU A 64 15.72 -8.63 23.33
CA LEU A 64 14.78 -9.60 23.91
C LEU A 64 13.31 -9.19 23.80
N GLU A 65 12.98 -8.02 23.23
CA GLU A 65 11.59 -7.53 23.21
C GLU A 65 10.60 -8.46 22.49
N SER A 66 11.07 -9.26 21.53
CA SER A 66 10.23 -10.25 20.84
C SER A 66 9.92 -11.48 21.68
N LEU A 67 10.78 -11.82 22.65
CA LEU A 67 10.66 -13.02 23.49
C LEU A 67 10.14 -12.68 24.90
N TYR A 68 10.63 -11.57 25.46
CA TYR A 68 10.32 -11.06 26.78
C TYR A 68 10.05 -9.54 26.68
N PRO A 69 8.83 -9.14 26.26
CA PRO A 69 8.48 -7.74 26.13
C PRO A 69 8.63 -6.99 27.46
N THR A 70 9.23 -5.80 27.44
CA THR A 70 9.35 -4.96 28.64
C THR A 70 7.96 -4.58 29.17
N PRO A 71 7.65 -4.67 30.48
CA PRO A 71 6.34 -4.31 31.02
C PRO A 71 5.87 -2.90 30.62
N ARG A 72 4.60 -2.76 30.25
CA ARG A 72 4.01 -1.50 29.73
C ARG A 72 4.18 -0.32 30.68
N ASP A 73 4.08 -0.55 31.99
CA ASP A 73 4.22 0.47 33.02
C ASP A 73 5.66 0.98 33.14
N GLU A 74 6.65 0.20 32.73
CA GLU A 74 8.05 0.61 32.65
C GLU A 74 8.39 1.23 31.29
N LEU A 75 7.91 0.62 30.19
CA LEU A 75 8.26 1.01 28.82
C LEU A 75 7.70 2.40 28.46
N GLN A 76 6.42 2.65 28.72
CA GLN A 76 5.75 3.87 28.25
C GLN A 76 6.30 5.16 28.87
N PRO A 77 6.56 5.25 30.19
CA PRO A 77 7.26 6.39 30.78
C PRO A 77 8.61 6.67 30.13
N PHE A 78 9.38 5.60 29.87
CA PHE A 78 10.70 5.69 29.28
C PHE A 78 10.64 6.23 27.85
N LEU A 79 9.71 5.71 27.03
CA LEU A 79 9.49 6.21 25.67
C LEU A 79 8.97 7.65 25.67
N GLN A 80 8.09 8.04 26.60
CA GLN A 80 7.59 9.41 26.67
C GLN A 80 8.71 10.39 27.04
N THR A 81 9.56 10.07 28.04
CA THR A 81 10.71 10.91 28.37
C THR A 81 11.67 11.03 27.18
N TRP A 82 11.90 9.93 26.45
CA TRP A 82 12.85 9.91 25.34
C TRP A 82 12.29 10.48 24.04
N LEU A 83 11.31 9.80 23.45
CA LEU A 83 10.83 10.03 22.10
C LEU A 83 9.90 11.24 21.99
N PHE A 84 9.28 11.65 23.10
CA PHE A 84 8.49 12.88 23.15
C PHE A 84 9.35 14.06 23.61
N PHE A 85 9.80 14.04 24.87
CA PHE A 85 10.51 15.19 25.45
C PHE A 85 11.94 15.33 24.92
N GLY A 86 12.68 14.24 24.75
CA GLY A 86 14.01 14.27 24.14
C GLY A 86 14.01 14.73 22.68
N MET A 87 12.99 14.34 21.90
CA MET A 87 12.82 14.84 20.52
C MET A 87 12.51 16.34 20.49
N LEU A 88 11.62 16.80 21.38
CA LEU A 88 11.30 18.21 21.53
C LEU A 88 12.53 19.03 21.93
N ALA A 89 13.33 18.53 22.87
CA ALA A 89 14.59 19.14 23.28
C ALA A 89 15.60 19.20 22.11
N GLU A 90 15.70 18.15 21.30
CA GLU A 90 16.57 18.13 20.11
C GLU A 90 16.16 19.20 19.08
N MET A 91 14.85 19.33 18.81
CA MET A 91 14.31 20.34 17.90
C MET A 91 14.56 21.77 18.38
N LEU A 92 14.58 21.97 19.70
CA LEU A 92 14.89 23.25 20.33
C LEU A 92 16.40 23.51 20.49
N GLY A 93 17.25 22.54 20.14
CA GLY A 93 18.71 22.66 20.31
C GLY A 93 19.17 22.62 21.77
N LEU A 94 18.41 21.96 22.64
CA LEU A 94 18.66 21.88 24.09
C LEU A 94 19.53 20.67 24.50
N ASN A 95 19.89 19.80 23.56
CA ASN A 95 20.70 18.62 23.86
C ASN A 95 22.20 18.96 23.92
N GLU A 96 22.88 18.58 25.00
CA GLU A 96 24.29 18.84 25.33
C GLU A 96 25.29 18.02 24.48
N ILE A 97 26.49 18.58 24.20
CA ILE A 97 27.62 17.87 23.56
C ILE A 97 28.97 18.33 24.13
N GLU A 98 29.76 17.43 24.71
CA GLU A 98 31.21 17.60 24.93
C GLU A 98 31.93 16.25 24.71
N PRO A 99 33.19 16.16 24.21
CA PRO A 99 33.97 17.08 23.36
C PRO A 99 34.01 16.61 21.88
N GLY A 100 33.73 17.54 20.94
CA GLY A 100 33.73 17.29 19.49
C GLY A 100 32.88 18.24 18.61
N GLY A 101 32.04 19.11 19.21
CA GLY A 101 31.31 20.21 18.54
C GLY A 101 29.88 19.83 18.11
N ILE A 102 28.83 20.64 18.25
CA ILE A 102 28.65 22.11 18.35
C ILE A 102 27.64 22.42 19.48
N TRP A 103 27.94 23.36 20.36
CA TRP A 103 26.97 23.90 21.33
C TRP A 103 26.03 24.88 20.64
N LEU A 104 24.73 24.64 20.72
CA LEU A 104 23.74 25.59 20.21
C LEU A 104 23.25 26.54 21.30
N MET A 105 23.31 26.10 22.56
CA MET A 105 22.80 26.84 23.73
C MET A 105 23.66 26.59 24.98
N ASP A 106 23.60 27.56 25.90
CA ASP A 106 24.20 27.43 27.24
C ASP A 106 23.57 26.29 28.03
N ARG A 107 24.40 25.55 28.78
CA ARG A 107 24.01 24.34 29.50
C ARG A 107 23.02 24.59 30.63
N HIS A 108 23.24 25.64 31.41
CA HIS A 108 22.37 25.98 32.52
C HIS A 108 21.01 26.47 32.00
N LEU A 109 21.02 27.27 30.93
CA LEU A 109 19.80 27.67 30.22
C LEU A 109 19.05 26.46 29.65
N ALA A 110 19.75 25.54 28.99
CA ALA A 110 19.15 24.35 28.40
C ALA A 110 18.47 23.46 29.46
N GLY A 111 19.13 23.22 30.60
CA GLY A 111 18.55 22.47 31.72
C GLY A 111 17.30 23.15 32.31
N ALA A 112 17.31 24.47 32.44
CA ALA A 112 16.15 25.23 32.90
C ALA A 112 14.97 25.17 31.92
N GLU A 113 15.24 25.28 30.61
CA GLU A 113 14.21 25.15 29.57
C GLU A 113 13.63 23.74 29.53
N ILE A 114 14.45 22.69 29.63
CA ILE A 114 13.99 21.29 29.70
C ILE A 114 13.01 21.08 30.86
N ALA A 115 13.32 21.60 32.05
CA ALA A 115 12.41 21.51 33.20
C ALA A 115 11.06 22.23 32.92
N GLN A 116 11.09 23.36 32.21
CA GLN A 116 9.87 24.06 31.80
C GLN A 116 9.06 23.31 30.73
N LEU A 117 9.70 22.53 29.85
CA LEU A 117 8.99 21.77 28.81
C LEU A 117 7.96 20.82 29.43
N HIS A 118 8.36 20.04 30.44
CA HIS A 118 7.45 19.10 31.11
C HIS A 118 6.26 19.82 31.77
N ALA A 119 6.50 20.97 32.40
CA ALA A 119 5.43 21.76 33.01
C ALA A 119 4.47 22.34 31.96
N LYS A 120 4.99 22.90 30.87
CA LYS A 120 4.18 23.51 29.79
C LYS A 120 3.36 22.49 29.01
N MET A 121 3.81 21.25 28.94
CA MET A 121 3.13 20.17 28.22
C MET A 121 2.16 19.35 29.08
N THR A 122 1.91 19.77 30.32
CA THR A 122 1.07 19.00 31.25
C THR A 122 -0.08 19.83 31.77
N SER A 123 -1.30 19.27 31.77
CA SER A 123 -2.50 19.88 32.34
C SER A 123 -3.18 18.94 33.35
N SER A 124 -3.95 19.50 34.29
CA SER A 124 -4.79 18.72 35.20
C SER A 124 -6.15 18.41 34.56
N SER A 125 -6.62 17.16 34.64
CA SER A 125 -7.89 16.77 34.03
C SER A 125 -9.08 17.47 34.71
N SER A 126 -9.74 18.42 34.05
CA SER A 126 -11.05 18.93 34.46
C SER A 126 -12.17 18.02 33.94
N SER A 127 -13.12 17.68 34.81
CA SER A 127 -14.40 17.06 34.45
C SER A 127 -15.36 18.14 33.96
N SER A 128 -15.85 18.00 32.74
CA SER A 128 -16.90 18.86 32.18
C SER A 128 -18.24 18.10 32.17
N SER A 129 -19.06 18.37 33.17
CA SER A 129 -20.53 18.23 33.24
C SER A 129 -20.93 19.07 34.45
N SER A 130 -21.83 20.04 34.46
CA SER A 130 -23.02 20.33 33.66
C SER A 130 -23.42 21.80 33.89
N SER A 131 -24.16 22.35 32.94
CA SER A 131 -24.82 23.65 32.95
C SER A 131 -25.82 23.86 34.11
N SER A 132 -25.69 25.01 34.78
CA SER A 132 -26.71 25.90 35.36
C SER A 132 -28.09 25.35 35.76
N SER A 133 -28.42 25.48 37.05
CA SER A 133 -29.73 25.99 37.49
C SER A 133 -29.64 26.63 38.88
N SER A 134 -30.08 27.87 38.95
CA SER A 134 -30.26 28.72 40.12
C SER A 134 -31.46 28.29 40.99
N SER A 135 -31.32 28.30 42.31
CA SER A 135 -32.35 28.80 43.24
C SER A 135 -31.85 28.93 44.68
N SER A 136 -32.22 30.06 45.26
CA SER A 136 -32.15 30.52 46.65
C SER A 136 -32.77 29.59 47.70
N GLY A 137 -32.26 29.66 48.94
CA GLY A 137 -32.94 29.17 50.14
C GLY A 137 -32.03 29.21 51.37
N ASP A 138 -32.53 29.82 52.44
CA ASP A 138 -31.90 30.14 53.72
C ASP A 138 -31.55 28.94 54.62
N ASP A 139 -30.85 29.30 55.71
CA ASP A 139 -30.90 28.76 57.08
C ASP A 139 -29.83 27.79 57.62
N ASP A 140 -29.28 28.27 58.74
CA ASP A 140 -28.84 27.62 59.99
C ASP A 140 -27.72 26.57 60.01
N GLY A 141 -26.92 26.69 61.08
CA GLY A 141 -25.63 26.05 61.25
C GLY A 141 -25.67 24.68 61.92
N ASP A 142 -24.51 24.03 61.95
CA ASP A 142 -24.10 23.18 63.07
C ASP A 142 -22.60 22.86 62.93
N ASP A 143 -21.92 22.84 64.07
CA ASP A 143 -20.54 22.40 64.22
C ASP A 143 -20.46 20.88 64.04
N GLY A 144 -19.59 20.42 63.13
CA GLY A 144 -19.35 19.00 62.88
C GLY A 144 -17.88 18.76 62.55
N ASP A 145 -17.10 18.53 63.60
CA ASP A 145 -15.79 17.90 63.58
C ASP A 145 -15.87 16.53 62.91
N ASP A 146 -15.15 16.31 61.81
CA ASP A 146 -14.82 14.96 61.35
C ASP A 146 -13.59 14.98 60.43
N GLY A 147 -12.47 14.50 61.00
CA GLY A 147 -11.71 13.41 60.39
C GLY A 147 -10.86 13.75 59.18
N ASP A 148 -9.64 14.21 59.46
CA ASP A 148 -8.46 13.96 58.64
C ASP A 148 -8.34 12.47 58.30
N ASN A 149 -8.77 12.09 57.09
CA ASN A 149 -8.34 10.87 56.43
C ASN A 149 -7.75 11.27 55.08
N GLY A 150 -6.42 11.39 55.08
CA GLY A 150 -5.62 11.61 53.90
C GLY A 150 -5.83 10.51 52.87
N ASP A 151 -6.62 10.81 51.85
CA ASP A 151 -6.54 10.14 50.57
C ASP A 151 -6.18 11.19 49.51
N ASN A 152 -4.88 11.46 49.41
CA ASN A 152 -4.31 12.41 48.46
C ASN A 152 -4.26 11.73 47.07
N HIS A 153 -5.43 11.42 46.51
CA HIS A 153 -5.58 10.99 45.11
C HIS A 153 -5.19 12.15 44.19
N GLN A 154 -3.89 12.27 43.95
CA GLN A 154 -3.30 13.25 43.03
C GLN A 154 -3.95 13.06 41.65
N ARG A 155 -4.70 14.07 41.19
CA ARG A 155 -5.45 14.00 39.93
C ARG A 155 -4.54 13.57 38.78
N PRO A 156 -5.01 12.67 37.88
CA PRO A 156 -4.21 12.19 36.77
C PRO A 156 -3.83 13.36 35.85
N LYS A 157 -2.53 13.49 35.59
CA LYS A 157 -1.95 14.51 34.71
C LYS A 157 -2.08 14.05 33.25
N VAL A 158 -2.43 14.99 32.37
CA VAL A 158 -2.62 14.75 30.93
C VAL A 158 -1.53 15.49 30.15
N LEU A 159 -0.92 14.80 29.19
CA LEU A 159 0.02 15.37 28.24
C LEU A 159 -0.75 16.13 27.15
N SER A 160 -0.34 17.37 26.89
CA SER A 160 -0.87 18.24 25.84
C SER A 160 0.26 18.99 25.16
N ALA A 161 0.28 19.00 23.83
CA ALA A 161 1.25 19.73 23.01
C ALA A 161 0.62 20.82 22.14
N ALA A 162 -0.63 21.19 22.38
CA ALA A 162 -1.31 22.29 21.68
C ALA A 162 -0.50 23.61 21.70
N ILE A 163 0.27 23.88 22.77
CA ILE A 163 1.12 25.08 22.86
C ILE A 163 2.22 25.14 21.79
N LEU A 164 2.63 24.00 21.22
CA LEU A 164 3.65 23.96 20.15
C LEU A 164 3.20 24.71 18.89
N LEU A 165 1.89 24.82 18.66
CA LEU A 165 1.33 25.53 17.53
C LEU A 165 1.67 27.03 17.57
N SER A 166 1.94 27.59 18.75
CA SER A 166 2.37 28.97 18.90
C SER A 166 3.90 29.13 18.90
N TRP A 167 4.67 28.04 18.82
CA TRP A 167 6.14 28.04 18.91
C TRP A 167 6.82 28.07 17.54
N GLU A 168 6.09 28.30 16.44
CA GLU A 168 6.66 28.41 15.10
C GLU A 168 7.85 29.38 14.99
N PRO A 169 7.81 30.59 15.59
CA PRO A 169 8.94 31.52 15.58
C PRO A 169 10.12 30.99 16.38
N LEU A 170 9.86 30.37 17.53
CA LEU A 170 10.89 29.79 18.38
C LEU A 170 11.61 28.66 17.65
N PHE A 171 10.89 27.72 17.02
CA PHE A 171 11.52 26.65 16.24
C PHE A 171 12.35 27.21 15.09
N ARG A 172 11.88 28.28 14.43
CA ARG A 172 12.64 28.94 13.36
C ARG A 172 13.98 29.48 13.86
N GLU A 173 13.94 30.20 14.98
CA GLU A 173 15.14 30.73 15.64
C GLU A 173 16.07 29.59 16.04
N ARG A 174 15.55 28.57 16.73
CA ARG A 174 16.34 27.43 17.21
C ARG A 174 17.00 26.66 16.08
N LEU A 175 16.31 26.40 14.97
CA LEU A 175 16.86 25.70 13.80
C LEU A 175 17.98 26.50 13.10
N ALA A 176 17.96 27.83 13.22
CA ALA A 176 18.96 28.72 12.63
C ALA A 176 20.23 28.88 13.48
N LEU A 177 20.25 28.42 14.74
CA LEU A 177 21.40 28.56 15.65
C LEU A 177 22.66 27.82 15.17
N ALA A 178 22.52 26.79 14.32
CA ALA A 178 23.67 26.03 13.85
C ALA A 178 24.42 26.74 12.72
N PRO A 179 25.76 26.79 12.76
CA PRO A 179 26.56 27.36 11.68
C PRO A 179 26.42 26.54 10.38
N ASP A 180 26.29 25.21 10.49
CA ASP A 180 25.97 24.31 9.38
C ASP A 180 24.51 23.84 9.48
N GLN A 181 23.62 24.55 8.80
CA GLN A 181 22.19 24.22 8.79
C GLN A 181 21.89 22.88 8.09
N PRO A 182 22.42 22.59 6.87
CA PRO A 182 22.22 21.30 6.22
C PRO A 182 22.62 20.11 7.10
N GLN A 183 23.77 20.18 7.77
CA GLN A 183 24.24 19.11 8.64
C GLN A 183 23.31 18.91 9.83
N ARG A 184 22.91 19.98 10.52
CA ARG A 184 21.98 19.88 11.64
C ARG A 184 20.64 19.30 11.22
N TRP A 185 20.08 19.77 10.11
CA TRP A 185 18.75 19.34 9.67
C TRP A 185 18.78 17.87 9.22
N THR A 186 19.88 17.43 8.60
CA THR A 186 20.13 16.02 8.29
C THR A 186 20.18 15.17 9.57
N TYR A 187 20.88 15.63 10.61
CA TYR A 187 20.90 14.95 11.90
C TYR A 187 19.50 14.84 12.54
N LEU A 188 18.70 15.92 12.51
CA LEU A 188 17.31 15.89 12.99
C LEU A 188 16.46 14.88 12.21
N CYS A 189 16.64 14.78 10.89
CA CYS A 189 15.96 13.77 10.07
C CYS A 189 16.30 12.34 10.54
N HIS A 190 17.56 12.06 10.88
CA HIS A 190 17.98 10.77 11.42
C HIS A 190 17.43 10.50 12.84
N CYS A 191 17.31 11.51 13.70
CA CYS A 191 16.65 11.35 15.00
C CYS A 191 15.16 10.99 14.83
N LEU A 192 14.46 11.68 13.92
CA LEU A 192 13.07 11.37 13.58
C LEU A 192 12.93 9.96 12.99
N GLN A 193 13.84 9.56 12.09
CA GLN A 193 13.85 8.21 11.52
C GLN A 193 14.10 7.14 12.59
N TYR A 194 15.05 7.40 13.50
CA TYR A 194 15.32 6.53 14.64
C TYR A 194 14.06 6.32 15.49
N CYS A 195 13.35 7.42 15.80
CA CYS A 195 12.13 7.40 16.60
C CYS A 195 11.02 6.57 15.92
N THR A 196 10.77 6.77 14.62
CA THR A 196 9.73 6.00 13.91
C THR A 196 10.08 4.51 13.83
N VAL A 197 11.32 4.14 13.52
CA VAL A 197 11.74 2.72 13.46
C VAL A 197 11.63 2.05 14.82
N LEU A 198 12.04 2.74 15.90
CA LEU A 198 11.90 2.22 17.25
C LEU A 198 10.43 1.99 17.63
N LEU A 199 9.55 2.95 17.37
CA LEU A 199 8.11 2.80 17.63
C LEU A 199 7.49 1.63 16.85
N ILE A 200 7.96 1.35 15.63
CA ILE A 200 7.49 0.20 14.85
C ILE A 200 7.92 -1.10 15.51
N SER A 201 9.14 -1.18 16.04
CA SER A 201 9.68 -2.41 16.64
C SER A 201 9.04 -2.83 17.97
N ILE A 202 8.32 -1.93 18.65
CA ILE A 202 7.70 -2.17 19.97
C ILE A 202 6.18 -1.99 19.95
N ASP A 203 5.57 -2.05 18.76
CA ASP A 203 4.22 -1.57 18.50
C ASP A 203 3.12 -2.17 19.39
N GLU A 204 3.13 -3.50 19.59
CA GLU A 204 2.06 -4.20 20.33
C GLU A 204 2.07 -3.93 21.85
N ASN A 205 3.14 -3.30 22.34
CA ASN A 205 3.39 -3.13 23.76
C ASN A 205 3.27 -1.67 24.25
N VAL A 206 2.65 -0.79 23.47
CA VAL A 206 2.43 0.63 23.82
C VAL A 206 0.95 0.98 23.68
N ASP A 207 0.40 1.73 24.63
CA ASP A 207 -0.97 2.23 24.56
C ASP A 207 -1.18 3.15 23.33
N HIS A 208 -2.37 3.07 22.72
CA HIS A 208 -2.73 3.82 21.52
C HIS A 208 -2.47 5.33 21.67
N ASN A 209 -2.90 5.93 22.78
CA ASN A 209 -2.79 7.38 22.98
C ASN A 209 -1.35 7.82 23.25
N VAL A 210 -0.55 6.97 23.91
CA VAL A 210 0.88 7.23 24.13
C VAL A 210 1.61 7.15 22.80
N ARG A 211 1.43 6.07 22.05
CA ARG A 211 2.03 5.86 20.72
C ARG A 211 1.75 7.02 19.78
N TYR A 212 0.48 7.35 19.58
CA TYR A 212 0.10 8.39 18.61
C TYR A 212 0.32 9.81 19.11
N SER A 213 0.57 10.04 20.41
CA SER A 213 1.11 11.32 20.86
C SER A 213 2.55 11.55 20.39
N ILE A 214 3.39 10.51 20.45
CA ILE A 214 4.78 10.55 19.98
C ILE A 214 4.79 10.62 18.45
N ALA A 215 3.97 9.79 17.78
CA ALA A 215 3.88 9.80 16.32
C ALA A 215 3.36 11.13 15.76
N ALA A 216 2.36 11.75 16.41
CA ALA A 216 1.88 13.08 16.04
C ALA A 216 2.97 14.15 16.15
N LEU A 217 3.77 14.12 17.23
CA LEU A 217 4.90 15.03 17.41
C LEU A 217 5.97 14.81 16.33
N GLY A 218 6.30 13.54 16.06
CA GLY A 218 7.25 13.15 15.03
C GLY A 218 6.83 13.60 13.64
N GLU A 219 5.57 13.41 13.27
CA GLU A 219 5.04 13.86 11.98
C GLU A 219 4.99 15.38 11.87
N PHE A 220 4.57 16.07 12.93
CA PHE A 220 4.56 17.54 12.99
C PHE A 220 5.95 18.10 12.66
N PHE A 221 7.00 17.57 13.31
CA PHE A 221 8.37 18.01 13.06
C PHE A 221 8.90 17.58 11.69
N THR A 222 8.62 16.33 11.26
CA THR A 222 9.01 15.85 9.94
C THR A 222 8.44 16.75 8.85
N THR A 223 7.14 17.03 8.93
CA THR A 223 6.44 17.87 7.95
C THR A 223 6.97 19.31 7.96
N ALA A 224 7.14 19.89 9.15
CA ALA A 224 7.67 21.25 9.30
C ALA A 224 9.10 21.40 8.74
N LEU A 225 9.97 20.42 8.99
CA LEU A 225 11.37 20.46 8.57
C LEU A 225 11.49 20.37 7.04
N TYR A 226 10.79 19.42 6.40
CA TYR A 226 10.81 19.27 4.94
C TYR A 226 10.13 20.43 4.22
N ALA A 227 9.01 20.94 4.75
CA ALA A 227 8.35 22.11 4.19
C ALA A 227 9.28 23.33 4.22
N ARG A 228 9.98 23.56 5.35
CA ARG A 228 10.97 24.63 5.46
C ARG A 228 12.15 24.43 4.53
N ALA A 229 12.72 23.23 4.46
CA ALA A 229 13.87 22.95 3.59
C ALA A 229 13.57 23.24 2.11
N THR A 230 12.36 22.88 1.69
CA THR A 230 11.86 23.14 0.33
C THR A 230 11.64 24.64 0.07
N LEU A 231 11.21 25.39 1.09
CA LEU A 231 10.95 26.84 1.00
C LEU A 231 12.18 27.72 1.27
N SER A 232 13.29 27.14 1.77
CA SER A 232 14.54 27.85 2.01
C SER A 232 15.16 28.39 0.71
N GLN A 233 15.90 29.49 0.83
CA GLN A 233 16.66 30.09 -0.26
C GLN A 233 18.12 30.28 0.19
N PRO A 234 19.10 29.54 -0.36
CA PRO A 234 18.94 28.44 -1.33
C PRO A 234 18.20 27.23 -0.73
N ILE A 235 17.65 26.37 -1.59
CA ILE A 235 16.96 25.15 -1.17
C ILE A 235 17.92 24.25 -0.40
N ILE A 236 17.50 23.78 0.78
CA ILE A 236 18.24 22.80 1.56
C ILE A 236 17.75 21.42 1.15
N ARG A 237 18.66 20.55 0.68
CA ARG A 237 18.32 19.16 0.34
C ARG A 237 18.47 18.29 1.58
N LEU A 238 17.37 17.71 2.03
CA LEU A 238 17.34 16.74 3.12
C LEU A 238 17.42 15.30 2.58
N PRO A 239 17.95 14.34 3.36
CA PRO A 239 17.95 12.93 2.96
C PRO A 239 16.52 12.43 2.79
N VAL A 240 16.24 11.59 1.79
CA VAL A 240 14.93 10.95 1.61
C VAL A 240 14.86 9.74 2.54
N LEU A 241 14.14 9.87 3.66
CA LEU A 241 13.99 8.81 4.67
C LEU A 241 12.53 8.33 4.72
N GLY A 242 12.33 7.04 4.98
CA GLY A 242 11.01 6.46 5.19
C GLY A 242 10.48 6.80 6.59
N TYR A 243 9.31 7.46 6.65
CA TYR A 243 8.62 7.74 7.91
C TYR A 243 7.24 7.10 7.89
N PHE A 244 6.95 6.26 8.87
CA PHE A 244 5.68 5.54 8.96
C PHE A 244 4.94 5.88 10.25
N TRP A 245 4.78 7.19 10.53
CA TRP A 245 4.08 7.68 11.72
C TRP A 245 2.61 7.21 11.79
N ASN A 246 2.00 6.93 10.63
CA ASN A 246 0.65 6.41 10.51
C ASN A 246 0.53 4.89 10.80
N ARG A 247 1.65 4.17 10.95
CA ARG A 247 1.66 2.71 11.01
C ARG A 247 0.74 2.18 12.10
N ASN A 248 -0.25 1.38 11.67
CA ASN A 248 -1.31 0.76 12.47
C ASN A 248 -2.34 1.73 13.08
N TYR A 249 -2.38 2.99 12.62
CA TYR A 249 -3.38 3.95 13.10
C TYR A 249 -4.79 3.54 12.67
N LEU A 250 -4.92 3.14 11.41
CA LEU A 250 -6.14 2.65 10.78
C LEU A 250 -6.06 1.14 10.51
N ARG A 251 -5.67 0.35 11.53
CA ARG A 251 -5.57 -1.11 11.43
C ARG A 251 -6.94 -1.77 11.24
N ASP A 252 -6.97 -2.92 10.57
CA ASP A 252 -8.17 -3.74 10.47
C ASP A 252 -8.64 -4.25 11.84
N GLY A 253 -9.95 -4.27 12.05
CA GLY A 253 -10.59 -4.55 13.33
C GLY A 253 -10.35 -3.49 14.42
N GLY A 254 -9.66 -2.39 14.13
CA GLY A 254 -9.33 -1.36 15.12
C GLY A 254 -10.46 -0.35 15.41
N ASP A 255 -10.36 0.35 16.54
CA ASP A 255 -11.37 1.32 17.00
C ASP A 255 -11.62 2.46 16.01
N VAL A 256 -10.56 2.96 15.35
CA VAL A 256 -10.67 4.02 14.35
C VAL A 256 -11.49 3.54 13.15
N GLN A 257 -11.23 2.33 12.64
CA GLN A 257 -12.01 1.72 11.56
C GLN A 257 -13.46 1.51 11.98
N ALA A 258 -13.69 0.94 13.18
CA ALA A 258 -15.04 0.72 13.71
C ALA A 258 -15.85 2.02 13.76
N ARG A 259 -15.24 3.13 14.22
CA ARG A 259 -15.88 4.45 14.24
C ARG A 259 -16.15 5.00 12.85
N MET A 260 -15.23 4.83 11.90
CA MET A 260 -15.47 5.25 10.51
C MET A 260 -16.65 4.50 9.89
N LEU A 261 -16.73 3.18 10.07
CA LEU A 261 -17.86 2.37 9.62
C LEU A 261 -19.19 2.86 10.24
N GLN A 262 -19.19 3.16 11.54
CA GLN A 262 -20.35 3.74 12.23
C GLN A 262 -20.75 5.13 11.70
N ASN A 263 -19.82 5.88 11.11
CA ASN A 263 -20.06 7.19 10.49
C ASN A 263 -20.39 7.12 8.98
N GLY A 264 -20.75 5.93 8.49
CA GLY A 264 -21.22 5.71 7.12
C GLY A 264 -20.12 5.49 6.08
N TRP A 265 -18.87 5.28 6.50
CA TRP A 265 -17.78 4.98 5.56
C TRP A 265 -17.87 3.56 5.01
N CYS A 266 -17.49 3.39 3.74
CA CYS A 266 -17.38 2.07 3.12
C CYS A 266 -16.04 1.39 3.49
N PRO A 267 -15.99 0.07 3.71
CA PRO A 267 -14.74 -0.68 3.91
C PRO A 267 -13.68 -0.38 2.83
N SER A 268 -14.09 -0.29 1.56
CA SER A 268 -13.17 0.02 0.46
C SER A 268 -12.66 1.46 0.43
N GLU A 269 -13.38 2.40 1.04
CA GLU A 269 -12.89 3.77 1.20
C GLU A 269 -11.85 3.85 2.34
N ILE A 270 -12.08 3.10 3.42
CA ILE A 270 -11.14 2.98 4.53
C ILE A 270 -9.83 2.36 4.04
N ASP A 271 -9.90 1.29 3.25
CA ASP A 271 -8.70 0.64 2.71
C ASP A 271 -7.95 1.53 1.69
N LYS A 272 -8.69 2.35 0.93
CA LYS A 272 -8.10 3.41 0.10
C LYS A 272 -7.29 4.41 0.93
N ILE A 273 -7.84 4.88 2.04
CA ILE A 273 -7.14 5.80 2.95
C ILE A 273 -5.88 5.13 3.48
N ARG A 274 -6.00 3.90 3.97
CA ARG A 274 -4.88 3.11 4.50
C ARG A 274 -3.75 2.94 3.49
N SER A 275 -4.09 2.75 2.22
CA SER A 275 -3.11 2.46 1.16
C SER A 275 -2.51 3.70 0.50
N GLN A 276 -3.27 4.79 0.35
CA GLN A 276 -2.84 5.96 -0.43
C GLN A 276 -2.43 7.16 0.43
N VAL A 277 -3.01 7.34 1.61
CA VAL A 277 -2.67 8.46 2.51
C VAL A 277 -1.43 8.09 3.31
N GLN A 278 -0.40 8.93 3.29
CA GLN A 278 0.85 8.65 4.01
C GLN A 278 0.92 9.42 5.35
N GLY A 279 0.23 10.56 5.45
CA GLY A 279 0.21 11.35 6.68
C GLY A 279 -0.74 10.82 7.76
N LEU A 280 -0.24 10.64 8.98
CA LEU A 280 -1.03 10.35 10.18
C LEU A 280 -2.09 11.43 10.43
N HIS A 281 -1.75 12.71 10.28
CA HIS A 281 -2.64 13.85 10.41
C HIS A 281 -3.78 13.78 9.40
N THR A 282 -3.47 13.49 8.14
CA THR A 282 -4.47 13.35 7.07
C THR A 282 -5.40 12.17 7.35
N MET A 283 -4.86 11.02 7.79
CA MET A 283 -5.67 9.88 8.22
C MET A 283 -6.57 10.22 9.41
N HIS A 284 -6.02 10.88 10.44
CA HIS A 284 -6.78 11.32 11.62
C HIS A 284 -7.93 12.23 11.21
N TYR A 285 -7.62 13.31 10.49
CA TYR A 285 -8.60 14.29 10.01
C TYR A 285 -9.71 13.61 9.19
N THR A 286 -9.32 12.75 8.25
CA THR A 286 -10.27 12.01 7.41
C THR A 286 -11.17 11.07 8.23
N SER A 287 -10.61 10.39 9.24
CA SER A 287 -11.37 9.46 10.09
C SER A 287 -12.44 10.13 10.96
N ARG A 288 -12.38 11.46 11.14
CA ARG A 288 -13.35 12.26 11.89
C ARG A 288 -14.44 12.87 11.01
N LEU A 289 -14.28 12.84 9.69
CA LEU A 289 -15.31 13.31 8.77
C LEU A 289 -16.52 12.36 8.80
N LYS A 290 -17.70 12.97 8.77
CA LYS A 290 -18.97 12.25 8.56
C LYS A 290 -19.36 12.27 7.09
N LYS A 291 -19.92 11.16 6.61
CA LYS A 291 -20.53 11.09 5.28
C LYS A 291 -21.88 11.82 5.28
N ALA A 292 -22.20 12.47 4.16
CA ALA A 292 -23.47 13.16 4.00
C ALA A 292 -24.64 12.17 4.11
N LEU A 293 -25.73 12.59 4.74
CA LEU A 293 -26.96 11.80 4.84
C LEU A 293 -27.84 12.00 3.59
N PRO A 294 -28.63 10.99 3.18
CA PRO A 294 -28.69 9.63 3.74
C PRO A 294 -27.47 8.78 3.33
N TRP A 295 -27.03 7.91 4.23
CA TRP A 295 -25.91 7.00 3.93
C TRP A 295 -26.32 5.92 2.94
N LEU A 296 -25.37 5.55 2.07
CA LEU A 296 -25.52 4.38 1.22
C LEU A 296 -25.28 3.10 2.04
N HIS A 297 -25.96 2.02 1.66
CA HIS A 297 -25.76 0.71 2.28
C HIS A 297 -24.48 0.05 1.74
N HIS A 298 -23.53 -0.24 2.63
CA HIS A 298 -22.22 -0.82 2.28
C HIS A 298 -22.02 -2.27 2.73
N SER A 299 -23.09 -2.98 3.10
CA SER A 299 -23.02 -4.37 3.60
C SER A 299 -22.48 -5.38 2.58
N GLY A 300 -22.59 -5.10 1.28
CA GLY A 300 -22.04 -5.93 0.21
C GLY A 300 -20.64 -5.52 -0.29
N CYS A 301 -20.02 -4.51 0.31
CA CYS A 301 -18.70 -4.03 -0.10
C CYS A 301 -17.58 -4.91 0.50
N SER A 302 -16.45 -4.99 -0.20
CA SER A 302 -15.19 -5.55 0.30
C SER A 302 -14.15 -4.43 0.48
N GLU A 303 -12.93 -4.77 0.92
CA GLU A 303 -11.80 -3.83 1.00
C GLU A 303 -11.39 -3.34 -0.41
N SER A 304 -11.38 -4.21 -1.41
CA SER A 304 -10.99 -3.86 -2.77
C SER A 304 -12.13 -3.25 -3.61
N LEU A 305 -13.39 -3.42 -3.22
CA LEU A 305 -14.55 -3.05 -4.05
C LEU A 305 -15.72 -2.43 -3.25
N CYS A 306 -16.06 -1.19 -3.61
CA CYS A 306 -17.33 -0.58 -3.19
C CYS A 306 -18.45 -0.93 -4.19
N ARG A 307 -19.42 -1.75 -3.76
CA ARG A 307 -20.58 -2.13 -4.59
C ARG A 307 -21.70 -1.09 -4.56
N ALA A 308 -21.77 -0.25 -3.54
CA ALA A 308 -22.83 0.74 -3.38
C ALA A 308 -22.86 1.81 -4.50
N PHE A 309 -21.72 2.04 -5.15
CA PHE A 309 -21.61 2.98 -6.28
C PHE A 309 -21.72 2.30 -7.66
N GLN A 310 -21.85 0.97 -7.70
CA GLN A 310 -22.05 0.23 -8.95
C GLN A 310 -23.50 0.35 -9.41
N LEU A 311 -23.68 0.71 -10.68
CA LEU A 311 -25.00 0.80 -11.29
C LEU A 311 -25.44 -0.58 -11.74
N ASN A 312 -26.63 -1.01 -11.32
CA ASN A 312 -27.28 -2.13 -11.97
C ASN A 312 -27.90 -1.64 -13.28
N LEU A 313 -27.20 -1.88 -14.39
CA LEU A 313 -27.60 -1.42 -15.73
C LEU A 313 -29.00 -1.90 -16.14
N ALA A 314 -29.46 -3.05 -15.61
CA ALA A 314 -30.77 -3.61 -15.95
C ALA A 314 -31.93 -2.90 -15.26
N THR A 315 -31.69 -2.25 -14.11
CA THR A 315 -32.74 -1.62 -13.29
C THR A 315 -32.55 -0.11 -13.14
N TYR A 316 -31.55 0.47 -13.78
CA TYR A 316 -31.20 1.87 -13.61
C TYR A 316 -32.18 2.80 -14.33
N THR A 317 -32.69 3.79 -13.61
CA THR A 317 -33.47 4.91 -14.16
C THR A 317 -32.78 6.23 -13.83
N PRO A 318 -32.63 7.15 -14.81
CA PRO A 318 -32.05 8.47 -14.55
C PRO A 318 -32.80 9.22 -13.45
N ALA A 319 -32.05 9.74 -12.47
CA ALA A 319 -32.63 10.52 -11.38
C ALA A 319 -33.02 11.93 -11.85
N HIS A 320 -34.11 12.47 -11.31
CA HIS A 320 -34.48 13.88 -11.46
C HIS A 320 -33.72 14.76 -10.45
N THR A 321 -33.77 16.09 -10.63
CA THR A 321 -33.08 17.03 -9.74
C THR A 321 -33.75 17.21 -8.38
N SER A 322 -35.02 16.88 -8.27
CA SER A 322 -35.82 17.01 -7.05
C SER A 322 -36.80 15.85 -6.94
N ASP A 323 -37.07 15.42 -5.71
CA ASP A 323 -38.05 14.38 -5.42
C ASP A 323 -39.44 14.81 -5.91
N GLY A 324 -40.15 13.89 -6.57
CA GLY A 324 -41.47 14.14 -7.14
C GLY A 324 -41.49 14.83 -8.52
N CYS A 325 -40.34 15.17 -9.10
CA CYS A 325 -40.27 15.62 -10.49
C CYS A 325 -40.46 14.43 -11.45
N ALA A 326 -41.33 14.60 -12.44
CA ALA A 326 -41.63 13.59 -13.47
C ALA A 326 -41.55 14.19 -14.89
N CYS A 327 -40.61 15.12 -15.12
CA CYS A 327 -40.46 15.75 -16.44
C CYS A 327 -40.08 14.72 -17.52
N ALA A 328 -40.40 14.99 -18.79
CA ALA A 328 -40.00 14.10 -19.87
C ALA A 328 -38.48 13.97 -19.99
N LEU A 329 -38.03 12.85 -20.54
CA LEU A 329 -36.67 12.69 -21.04
C LEU A 329 -36.50 13.54 -22.31
N LEU A 330 -35.33 14.15 -22.45
CA LEU A 330 -34.93 14.87 -23.65
C LEU A 330 -33.88 14.04 -24.37
N ASP A 331 -34.18 13.62 -25.60
CA ASP A 331 -33.30 12.86 -26.48
C ASP A 331 -32.52 13.79 -27.42
N VAL A 332 -31.44 13.28 -28.01
CA VAL A 332 -30.78 13.88 -29.17
C VAL A 332 -31.04 13.06 -30.42
N ASP A 333 -30.99 13.70 -31.60
CA ASP A 333 -31.10 12.99 -32.87
C ASP A 333 -29.82 12.16 -33.12
N GLU A 334 -29.93 10.85 -32.89
CA GLU A 334 -28.83 9.90 -33.04
C GLU A 334 -28.31 9.84 -34.49
N SER A 335 -29.14 10.17 -35.49
CA SER A 335 -28.70 10.20 -36.88
C SER A 335 -27.70 11.32 -37.14
N VAL A 336 -27.93 12.50 -36.54
CA VAL A 336 -27.01 13.65 -36.62
C VAL A 336 -25.71 13.36 -35.87
N VAL A 337 -25.80 12.78 -34.67
CA VAL A 337 -24.64 12.34 -33.88
C VAL A 337 -23.77 11.36 -34.69
N SER A 338 -24.41 10.36 -35.30
CA SER A 338 -23.73 9.34 -36.10
C SER A 338 -23.15 9.92 -37.38
N GLU A 339 -23.85 10.83 -38.05
CA GLU A 339 -23.37 11.53 -39.24
C GLU A 339 -22.08 12.32 -38.95
N ILE A 340 -22.05 13.08 -37.86
CA ILE A 340 -20.85 13.82 -37.44
C ILE A 340 -19.67 12.86 -37.19
N LEU A 341 -19.91 11.77 -36.48
CA LEU A 341 -18.86 10.79 -36.15
C LEU A 341 -18.35 10.07 -37.40
N ILE A 342 -19.23 9.60 -38.28
CA ILE A 342 -18.85 8.78 -39.43
C ILE A 342 -18.25 9.63 -40.56
N ASN A 343 -18.83 10.80 -40.85
CA ASN A 343 -18.52 11.57 -42.06
C ASN A 343 -17.57 12.76 -41.83
N SER A 344 -17.05 12.94 -40.61
CA SER A 344 -16.07 13.98 -40.30
C SER A 344 -14.99 13.47 -39.35
N ASP A 345 -13.91 14.22 -39.17
CA ASP A 345 -12.90 14.00 -38.11
C ASP A 345 -13.24 14.73 -36.81
N SER A 346 -14.46 15.28 -36.70
CA SER A 346 -14.95 16.02 -35.55
C SER A 346 -15.71 15.12 -34.56
N TYR A 347 -16.29 15.70 -33.53
CA TYR A 347 -17.13 15.02 -32.55
C TYR A 347 -18.36 15.88 -32.20
N PRO A 348 -19.48 15.25 -31.82
CA PRO A 348 -20.74 15.93 -31.56
C PRO A 348 -20.67 16.73 -30.26
N VAL A 349 -21.10 17.98 -30.29
CA VAL A 349 -21.24 18.87 -29.13
C VAL A 349 -22.65 19.41 -29.05
N LEU A 350 -23.05 19.81 -27.85
CA LEU A 350 -24.40 20.25 -27.53
C LEU A 350 -24.42 21.75 -27.29
N ARG A 351 -25.31 22.46 -27.99
CA ARG A 351 -25.70 23.83 -27.68
C ARG A 351 -27.07 23.79 -27.00
N LEU A 352 -27.16 24.40 -25.82
CA LEU A 352 -28.38 24.39 -25.00
C LEU A 352 -29.02 25.78 -25.03
N ASP A 353 -30.27 25.85 -25.49
CA ASP A 353 -31.05 27.08 -25.54
C ASP A 353 -32.22 27.03 -24.55
N LYS A 354 -32.74 28.21 -24.19
CA LYS A 354 -33.96 28.39 -23.36
C LYS A 354 -33.94 27.68 -21.99
N TYR A 355 -32.78 27.36 -21.44
CA TYR A 355 -32.66 26.64 -20.15
C TYR A 355 -32.92 27.50 -18.89
N THR A 356 -33.07 28.82 -19.04
CA THR A 356 -33.38 29.77 -17.96
C THR A 356 -34.86 30.08 -17.82
N THR A 357 -35.71 29.54 -18.71
CA THR A 357 -37.17 29.72 -18.64
C THR A 357 -37.73 29.07 -17.36
N ARG A 358 -38.88 29.57 -16.88
CA ARG A 358 -39.60 28.94 -15.76
C ARG A 358 -40.22 27.60 -16.16
N ASP A 359 -40.51 27.42 -17.44
CA ASP A 359 -41.06 26.17 -17.98
C ASP A 359 -39.93 25.30 -18.54
N LEU A 360 -39.69 24.14 -17.89
CA LEU A 360 -38.73 23.14 -18.35
C LEU A 360 -39.11 22.54 -19.71
N ALA A 361 -40.35 22.74 -20.20
CA ALA A 361 -40.78 22.28 -21.51
C ALA A 361 -40.08 22.99 -22.67
N ASP A 362 -39.57 24.20 -22.44
CA ASP A 362 -38.95 25.04 -23.48
C ASP A 362 -37.46 24.74 -23.71
N VAL A 363 -36.85 23.86 -22.91
CA VAL A 363 -35.42 23.55 -23.01
C VAL A 363 -35.13 22.78 -24.30
N GLU A 364 -34.22 23.31 -25.11
CA GLU A 364 -33.86 22.76 -26.43
C GLU A 364 -32.39 22.34 -26.47
N ILE A 365 -32.12 21.17 -27.07
CA ILE A 365 -30.77 20.67 -27.34
C ILE A 365 -30.53 20.73 -28.85
N HIS A 366 -29.43 21.36 -29.25
CA HIS A 366 -28.94 21.32 -30.63
C HIS A 366 -27.61 20.56 -30.68
N VAL A 367 -27.52 19.59 -31.58
CA VAL A 367 -26.29 18.82 -31.84
C VAL A 367 -25.54 19.49 -32.99
N GLU A 368 -24.27 19.79 -32.77
CA GLU A 368 -23.40 20.47 -33.73
C GLU A 368 -22.04 19.75 -33.80
N ALA A 369 -21.32 19.91 -34.91
CA ALA A 369 -19.93 19.44 -35.01
C ALA A 369 -19.00 20.40 -34.27
N TYR A 370 -18.04 19.88 -33.51
CA TYR A 370 -17.05 20.69 -32.81
C TYR A 370 -16.28 21.60 -33.79
N ARG A 371 -16.20 22.89 -33.45
CA ARG A 371 -15.40 23.90 -34.14
C ARG A 371 -14.39 24.56 -33.20
N ASP A 372 -14.81 25.12 -32.07
CA ASP A 372 -13.90 25.66 -31.04
C ASP A 372 -14.61 25.72 -29.65
N ASP A 373 -13.98 25.15 -28.61
CA ASP A 373 -14.40 25.00 -27.20
C ASP A 373 -15.49 23.97 -26.81
N VAL A 374 -15.15 23.10 -25.83
CA VAL A 374 -16.01 22.05 -25.25
C VAL A 374 -15.91 22.01 -23.73
N TRP A 375 -17.01 21.65 -23.09
CA TRP A 375 -17.14 21.33 -21.67
C TRP A 375 -17.56 19.87 -21.52
N ALA A 376 -16.99 19.09 -20.60
CA ALA A 376 -17.39 17.69 -20.38
C ALA A 376 -18.00 17.48 -18.99
N ASN A 377 -19.02 16.61 -18.90
CA ASN A 377 -19.67 16.21 -17.64
C ASN A 377 -20.21 14.76 -17.71
N GLY A 378 -20.31 14.08 -16.56
CA GLY A 378 -20.61 12.65 -16.44
C GLY A 378 -21.98 12.32 -15.85
N LEU A 379 -23.05 12.53 -16.62
CA LEU A 379 -24.40 12.03 -16.29
C LEU A 379 -24.73 10.83 -17.17
N GLY A 380 -25.20 9.73 -16.58
CA GLY A 380 -25.41 8.44 -17.27
C GLY A 380 -26.85 8.12 -17.64
N ASN A 381 -27.10 7.54 -18.82
CA ASN A 381 -28.28 6.73 -19.13
C ASN A 381 -27.88 5.52 -20.00
N PRO A 382 -27.97 4.28 -19.49
CA PRO A 382 -27.45 3.09 -20.18
C PRO A 382 -28.38 2.54 -21.26
N THR A 383 -29.64 3.01 -21.34
CA THR A 383 -30.65 2.43 -22.22
C THR A 383 -31.02 3.31 -23.40
N ARG A 384 -30.81 4.63 -23.29
CA ARG A 384 -31.18 5.63 -24.30
C ARG A 384 -30.23 6.81 -24.21
N THR A 385 -29.98 7.47 -25.34
CA THR A 385 -29.23 8.74 -25.42
C THR A 385 -30.09 9.92 -24.96
N SER A 386 -30.51 9.88 -23.68
CA SER A 386 -31.48 10.83 -23.13
C SER A 386 -31.31 11.07 -21.64
N LEU A 387 -31.68 12.27 -21.17
CA LEU A 387 -31.68 12.63 -19.76
C LEU A 387 -32.95 13.41 -19.38
N PRO A 388 -33.38 13.38 -18.11
CA PRO A 388 -34.50 14.21 -17.66
C PRO A 388 -34.28 15.69 -17.96
N ARG A 389 -35.30 16.38 -18.51
CA ARG A 389 -35.23 17.82 -18.82
C ARG A 389 -34.72 18.68 -17.66
N CYS A 390 -35.10 18.35 -16.43
CA CYS A 390 -34.62 19.06 -15.24
C CYS A 390 -33.11 18.93 -15.04
N GLN A 391 -32.51 17.78 -15.36
CA GLN A 391 -31.05 17.57 -15.27
C GLN A 391 -30.32 18.35 -16.35
N ILE A 392 -30.84 18.36 -17.59
CA ILE A 392 -30.28 19.17 -18.68
C ILE A 392 -30.31 20.67 -18.30
N ALA A 393 -31.45 21.17 -17.82
CA ALA A 393 -31.57 22.55 -17.38
C ALA A 393 -30.62 22.89 -16.22
N ARG A 394 -30.43 21.96 -15.27
CA ARG A 394 -29.47 22.11 -14.18
C ARG A 394 -28.05 22.20 -14.71
N VAL A 395 -27.60 21.26 -15.55
CA VAL A 395 -26.24 21.27 -16.11
C VAL A 395 -26.00 22.53 -16.91
N ALA A 396 -26.96 22.96 -17.74
CA ALA A 396 -26.86 24.21 -18.50
C ALA A 396 -26.62 25.43 -17.59
N LYS A 397 -27.36 25.53 -16.47
CA LYS A 397 -27.17 26.60 -15.48
C LYS A 397 -25.79 26.55 -14.81
N LEU A 398 -25.33 25.35 -14.45
CA LEU A 398 -24.01 25.17 -13.84
C LEU A 398 -22.90 25.57 -14.81
N VAL A 399 -22.97 25.10 -16.07
CA VAL A 399 -21.98 25.42 -17.10
C VAL A 399 -21.96 26.90 -17.44
N ALA A 400 -23.13 27.54 -17.54
CA ALA A 400 -23.24 28.98 -17.76
C ALA A 400 -22.67 29.84 -16.62
N ALA A 401 -22.56 29.29 -15.40
CA ALA A 401 -21.97 29.96 -14.25
C ALA A 401 -20.44 29.82 -14.17
N LEU A 402 -19.84 29.00 -15.04
CA LEU A 402 -18.39 28.81 -15.08
C LEU A 402 -17.69 29.99 -15.79
N PRO A 403 -16.40 30.25 -15.49
CA PRO A 403 -15.64 31.26 -16.20
C PRO A 403 -15.58 30.97 -17.71
N LEU A 404 -15.81 31.97 -18.56
CA LEU A 404 -15.65 31.81 -20.00
C LEU A 404 -14.17 31.60 -20.36
N ALA A 405 -13.93 30.87 -21.46
CA ALA A 405 -12.59 30.70 -22.00
C ALA A 405 -11.98 32.06 -22.40
N PRO A 406 -10.66 32.27 -22.26
CA PRO A 406 -10.03 33.53 -22.67
C PRO A 406 -10.32 33.84 -24.15
N GLY A 407 -10.94 35.00 -24.41
CA GLY A 407 -11.23 35.47 -25.77
C GLY A 407 -12.52 34.95 -26.40
N THR A 408 -13.32 34.14 -25.70
CA THR A 408 -14.64 33.71 -26.18
C THR A 408 -15.77 34.62 -25.67
N THR A 409 -16.75 34.90 -26.52
CA THR A 409 -18.00 35.59 -26.17
C THR A 409 -19.23 34.74 -26.45
N GLU A 410 -19.02 33.55 -27.02
CA GLU A 410 -20.08 32.64 -27.41
C GLU A 410 -20.53 31.77 -26.22
N PRO A 411 -21.78 31.28 -26.23
CA PRO A 411 -22.26 30.35 -25.22
C PRO A 411 -21.41 29.07 -25.17
N PRO A 412 -21.20 28.49 -23.98
CA PRO A 412 -20.41 27.27 -23.83
C PRO A 412 -21.08 26.06 -24.50
N ARG A 413 -20.27 25.20 -25.14
CA ARG A 413 -20.74 23.95 -25.77
C ARG A 413 -20.49 22.78 -24.86
N LEU A 414 -21.50 21.96 -24.65
CA LEU A 414 -21.45 20.85 -23.72
C LEU A 414 -21.21 19.53 -24.45
N TRP A 415 -20.47 18.63 -23.83
CA TRP A 415 -20.35 17.24 -24.20
C TRP A 415 -20.77 16.40 -23.00
N LEU A 416 -21.73 15.49 -23.22
CA LEU A 416 -22.18 14.50 -22.26
C LEU A 416 -22.07 13.15 -22.93
N ASP A 417 -21.37 12.22 -22.30
CA ASP A 417 -21.18 10.86 -22.81
C ASP A 417 -22.49 10.17 -23.18
N THR A 418 -23.50 10.32 -22.32
CA THR A 418 -24.85 9.77 -22.52
C THR A 418 -25.54 10.29 -23.79
N LEU A 419 -25.27 11.52 -24.22
CA LEU A 419 -25.93 12.10 -25.40
C LEU A 419 -25.04 12.06 -26.64
N CYS A 420 -23.72 12.20 -26.46
CA CYS A 420 -22.77 12.32 -27.56
C CYS A 420 -22.17 10.98 -28.00
N CYS A 421 -22.34 9.90 -27.22
CA CYS A 421 -21.91 8.56 -27.59
C CYS A 421 -23.13 7.73 -28.04
N PRO A 422 -23.28 7.43 -29.34
CA PRO A 422 -24.45 6.73 -29.86
C PRO A 422 -24.46 5.25 -29.44
N ILE A 423 -25.62 4.63 -29.56
CA ILE A 423 -25.82 3.20 -29.29
C ILE A 423 -25.46 2.38 -30.53
N GLU A 424 -25.65 2.95 -31.72
CA GLU A 424 -25.27 2.36 -33.00
C GLU A 424 -23.80 1.88 -33.00
N PRO A 425 -23.52 0.59 -33.29
CA PRO A 425 -22.19 0.01 -33.08
C PRO A 425 -21.02 0.70 -33.79
N GLN A 426 -21.19 1.11 -35.06
CA GLN A 426 -20.12 1.70 -35.85
C GLN A 426 -19.75 3.09 -35.31
N ALA A 427 -20.73 3.97 -35.14
CA ALA A 427 -20.55 5.30 -34.58
C ALA A 427 -20.10 5.24 -33.12
N LYS A 428 -20.55 4.25 -32.35
CA LYS A 428 -20.07 4.00 -30.98
C LYS A 428 -18.58 3.71 -30.95
N LEU A 429 -18.07 2.85 -31.84
CA LEU A 429 -16.63 2.57 -31.94
C LEU A 429 -15.83 3.83 -32.27
N ILE A 430 -16.32 4.66 -33.20
CA ILE A 430 -15.69 5.94 -33.55
C ILE A 430 -15.71 6.89 -32.36
N SER A 431 -16.84 7.00 -31.66
CA SER A 431 -16.98 7.84 -30.45
C SER A 431 -15.99 7.41 -29.36
N LEU A 432 -15.86 6.11 -29.10
CA LEU A 432 -14.90 5.58 -28.14
C LEU A 432 -13.45 5.89 -28.55
N ALA A 433 -13.12 5.81 -29.83
CA ALA A 433 -11.79 6.15 -30.33
C ALA A 433 -11.48 7.66 -30.24
N ARG A 434 -12.49 8.54 -30.41
CA ARG A 434 -12.34 10.00 -30.36
C ARG A 434 -12.52 10.62 -28.98
N MET A 435 -12.95 9.85 -28.00
CA MET A 435 -13.24 10.30 -26.64
C MET A 435 -12.04 10.98 -25.97
N ALA A 436 -10.84 10.45 -26.21
CA ALA A 436 -9.60 11.04 -25.75
C ALA A 436 -9.44 12.51 -26.21
N ASP A 437 -9.80 12.80 -27.46
CA ASP A 437 -9.67 14.14 -28.04
C ASP A 437 -10.70 15.11 -27.47
N VAL A 438 -11.91 14.62 -27.12
CA VAL A 438 -12.91 15.42 -26.43
C VAL A 438 -12.35 15.95 -25.11
N TYR A 439 -11.79 15.07 -24.28
CA TYR A 439 -11.26 15.50 -22.98
C TYR A 439 -10.03 16.39 -23.11
N ARG A 440 -9.10 16.08 -24.02
CA ARG A 440 -7.90 16.90 -24.25
C ARG A 440 -8.22 18.30 -24.76
N LYS A 441 -9.29 18.44 -25.56
CA LYS A 441 -9.74 19.72 -26.12
C LYS A 441 -10.76 20.44 -25.22
N ALA A 442 -11.28 19.79 -24.18
CA ALA A 442 -12.19 20.42 -23.24
C ALA A 442 -11.47 21.53 -22.46
N HIS A 443 -12.04 22.74 -22.48
CA HIS A 443 -11.48 23.86 -21.73
C HIS A 443 -11.69 23.66 -20.23
N HIS A 444 -12.87 23.16 -19.84
CA HIS A 444 -13.11 22.68 -18.49
C HIS A 444 -13.84 21.35 -18.47
N VAL A 445 -13.55 20.58 -17.43
CA VAL A 445 -14.30 19.41 -16.99
C VAL A 445 -15.01 19.77 -15.69
N LEU A 446 -16.32 19.58 -15.64
CA LEU A 446 -17.13 19.85 -14.45
C LEU A 446 -17.39 18.54 -13.70
N VAL A 447 -16.84 18.40 -12.50
CA VAL A 447 -17.10 17.29 -11.58
C VAL A 447 -18.41 17.54 -10.86
N LEU A 448 -19.43 16.74 -11.21
CA LEU A 448 -20.73 16.75 -10.57
C LEU A 448 -20.92 15.47 -9.75
N ASP A 449 -20.56 15.52 -8.47
CA ASP A 449 -20.64 14.40 -7.55
C ASP A 449 -21.61 14.71 -6.40
N THR A 450 -22.60 13.84 -6.18
CA THR A 450 -23.60 14.01 -5.12
C THR A 450 -22.99 14.13 -3.73
N SER A 451 -21.87 13.45 -3.45
CA SER A 451 -21.20 13.54 -2.15
C SER A 451 -20.49 14.88 -1.95
N LEU A 452 -20.21 15.62 -3.02
CA LEU A 452 -19.57 16.94 -2.98
C LEU A 452 -20.62 18.06 -3.03
N THR A 453 -21.67 17.90 -3.84
CA THR A 453 -22.78 18.87 -3.90
C THR A 453 -23.64 18.91 -2.63
N ALA A 454 -23.40 18.02 -1.67
CA ALA A 454 -24.00 18.07 -0.34
C ALA A 454 -23.34 19.12 0.59
N PHE A 455 -22.17 19.65 0.22
CA PHE A 455 -21.40 20.59 1.03
C PHE A 455 -21.25 21.91 0.29
N LYS A 456 -21.26 23.03 1.02
CA LYS A 456 -20.98 24.36 0.46
C LYS A 456 -19.48 24.59 0.40
N TYR A 457 -19.02 25.35 -0.59
CA TYR A 457 -17.70 25.95 -0.57
C TYR A 457 -17.65 27.05 0.50
N GLU A 458 -18.62 27.97 0.48
CA GLU A 458 -18.66 29.06 1.45
C GLU A 458 -18.84 28.54 2.89
N GLY A 459 -17.93 28.93 3.76
CA GLY A 459 -17.90 28.52 5.18
C GLY A 459 -17.23 27.17 5.45
N SER A 460 -16.74 26.47 4.42
CA SER A 460 -15.99 25.21 4.58
C SER A 460 -14.48 25.46 4.46
N HIS A 461 -13.69 24.77 5.27
CA HIS A 461 -12.23 24.87 5.17
C HIS A 461 -11.70 24.16 3.90
N PRO A 462 -10.74 24.72 3.16
CA PRO A 462 -10.20 24.11 1.92
C PRO A 462 -9.70 22.67 2.09
N ALA A 463 -9.12 22.35 3.26
CA ALA A 463 -8.69 20.99 3.59
C ALA A 463 -9.85 19.98 3.57
N GLU A 464 -11.01 20.32 4.13
CA GLU A 464 -12.18 19.43 4.12
C GLU A 464 -12.64 19.16 2.70
N LEU A 465 -12.79 20.22 1.89
CA LEU A 465 -13.26 20.14 0.53
C LEU A 465 -12.33 19.28 -0.36
N LEU A 466 -11.02 19.47 -0.22
CA LEU A 466 -10.01 18.69 -0.96
C LEU A 466 -9.96 17.23 -0.51
N VAL A 467 -9.97 16.96 0.79
CA VAL A 467 -10.02 15.58 1.31
C VAL A 467 -11.29 14.88 0.83
N ARG A 468 -12.46 15.55 0.90
CA ARG A 468 -13.71 14.99 0.39
C ARG A 468 -13.63 14.69 -1.10
N ALA A 469 -13.08 15.60 -1.89
CA ALA A 469 -12.95 15.48 -3.34
C ALA A 469 -11.98 14.36 -3.78
N PHE A 470 -10.77 14.29 -3.23
CA PHE A 470 -9.74 13.37 -3.72
C PHE A 470 -9.75 12.01 -3.01
N VAL A 471 -10.08 11.99 -1.72
CA VAL A 471 -10.02 10.77 -0.91
C VAL A 471 -11.34 10.02 -0.98
N SER A 472 -12.46 10.73 -0.80
CA SER A 472 -13.75 10.12 -0.46
C SER A 472 -14.82 10.16 -1.55
N SER A 473 -14.60 10.88 -2.66
CA SER A 473 -15.62 11.07 -3.69
C SER A 473 -15.79 9.84 -4.59
N PRO A 474 -17.04 9.47 -4.94
CA PRO A 474 -17.33 8.50 -6.00
C PRO A 474 -16.66 8.81 -7.35
N TRP A 475 -16.49 10.08 -7.70
CA TRP A 475 -15.78 10.51 -8.91
C TRP A 475 -14.34 9.96 -8.96
N MET A 476 -13.65 9.86 -7.82
CA MET A 476 -12.31 9.25 -7.74
C MET A 476 -12.31 7.71 -7.75
N ARG A 477 -13.48 7.07 -7.83
CA ARG A 477 -13.64 5.59 -7.76
C ARG A 477 -14.03 4.94 -9.07
N ARG A 478 -14.40 5.73 -10.09
CA ARG A 478 -14.74 5.22 -11.42
C ARG A 478 -13.55 5.35 -12.35
N LEU A 479 -13.27 4.34 -13.15
CA LEU A 479 -12.15 4.40 -14.11
C LEU A 479 -12.41 5.43 -15.21
N TRP A 480 -13.65 5.53 -15.64
CA TRP A 480 -14.04 6.38 -16.76
C TRP A 480 -13.78 7.87 -16.50
N THR A 481 -14.13 8.33 -15.30
CA THR A 481 -13.94 9.70 -14.82
C THR A 481 -12.46 10.07 -14.60
N LEU A 482 -11.55 9.08 -14.55
CA LEU A 482 -10.10 9.35 -14.52
C LEU A 482 -9.67 10.07 -15.79
N GLN A 483 -10.16 9.63 -16.96
CA GLN A 483 -9.79 10.23 -18.25
C GLN A 483 -10.26 11.68 -18.32
N GLU A 484 -11.50 11.94 -17.88
CA GLU A 484 -12.07 13.29 -17.78
C GLU A 484 -11.18 14.18 -16.90
N GLY A 485 -10.87 13.73 -15.69
CA GLY A 485 -10.07 14.48 -14.72
C GLY A 485 -8.62 14.70 -15.11
N ALA A 486 -8.02 13.70 -15.78
CA ALA A 486 -6.61 13.69 -16.11
C ALA A 486 -6.30 14.47 -17.39
N LEU A 487 -7.18 14.45 -18.40
CA LEU A 487 -6.88 15.01 -19.73
C LEU A 487 -7.40 16.43 -19.96
N GLY A 488 -8.40 16.87 -19.18
CA GLY A 488 -8.97 18.22 -19.30
C GLY A 488 -7.97 19.33 -18.98
N ARG A 489 -8.10 20.50 -19.64
CA ARG A 489 -7.22 21.65 -19.37
C ARG A 489 -7.36 22.15 -17.93
N THR A 490 -8.61 22.24 -17.46
CA THR A 490 -8.96 22.64 -16.10
C THR A 490 -10.07 21.76 -15.52
N LEU A 491 -10.01 21.52 -14.21
CA LEU A 491 -11.00 20.73 -13.50
C LEU A 491 -11.76 21.61 -12.50
N GLN A 492 -13.08 21.67 -12.67
CA GLN A 492 -14.01 22.45 -11.85
C GLN A 492 -14.81 21.49 -10.98
N ILE A 493 -14.78 21.66 -9.66
CA ILE A 493 -15.53 20.81 -8.71
C ILE A 493 -16.79 21.55 -8.28
N GLN A 494 -17.95 20.98 -8.56
CA GLN A 494 -19.23 21.57 -8.14
C GLN A 494 -19.54 21.22 -6.68
N PHE A 495 -19.67 22.25 -5.85
CA PHE A 495 -20.23 22.18 -4.49
C PHE A 495 -21.70 22.61 -4.49
N ALA A 496 -22.36 22.66 -3.33
CA ALA A 496 -23.78 23.01 -3.22
C ALA A 496 -24.11 24.40 -3.75
N ASP A 497 -23.18 25.34 -3.61
CA ASP A 497 -23.31 26.77 -3.88
C ASP A 497 -22.59 27.22 -5.16
N ARG A 498 -21.41 26.66 -5.47
CA ARG A 498 -20.63 27.04 -6.66
C ARG A 498 -19.65 25.98 -7.14
N ALA A 499 -19.17 26.14 -8.37
CA ALA A 499 -18.01 25.42 -8.88
C ALA A 499 -16.70 26.15 -8.53
N VAL A 500 -15.66 25.38 -8.23
CA VAL A 500 -14.32 25.89 -7.87
C VAL A 500 -13.24 25.10 -8.61
N ASN A 501 -12.24 25.83 -9.12
CA ASN A 501 -11.08 25.22 -9.75
C ASN A 501 -10.22 24.49 -8.71
N ASN A 502 -9.91 23.22 -8.95
CA ASN A 502 -9.17 22.41 -7.98
C ASN A 502 -7.75 22.94 -7.69
N MET A 503 -7.05 23.50 -8.68
CA MET A 503 -5.72 24.08 -8.49
C MET A 503 -5.79 25.36 -7.66
N ALA A 504 -6.82 26.19 -7.87
CA ALA A 504 -7.06 27.37 -7.04
C ALA A 504 -7.29 26.97 -5.57
N LEU A 505 -8.11 25.94 -5.34
CA LEU A 505 -8.39 25.41 -3.99
C LEU A 505 -7.13 24.80 -3.33
N LEU A 506 -6.31 24.08 -4.10
CA LEU A 506 -5.04 23.52 -3.63
C LEU A 506 -4.03 24.63 -3.28
N THR A 507 -4.02 25.72 -4.05
CA THR A 507 -3.19 26.91 -3.79
C THR A 507 -3.67 27.64 -2.54
N GLU A 508 -4.97 27.77 -2.34
CA GLU A 508 -5.58 28.34 -1.14
C GLU A 508 -5.13 27.56 0.11
N LEU A 509 -5.27 26.23 0.10
CA LEU A 509 -4.80 25.38 1.19
C LEU A 509 -3.29 25.54 1.43
N PHE A 510 -2.47 25.59 0.37
CA PHE A 510 -1.03 25.78 0.50
C PHE A 510 -0.69 27.06 1.25
N GLN A 511 -1.35 28.19 0.94
CA GLN A 511 -1.06 29.46 1.61
C GLN A 511 -1.35 29.42 3.10
N ILE A 512 -2.44 28.76 3.50
CA ILE A 512 -2.78 28.54 4.92
C ILE A 512 -1.76 27.60 5.56
N ALA A 513 -1.46 26.49 4.88
CA ALA A 513 -0.57 25.42 5.35
C ALA A 513 0.87 25.88 5.60
N ARG A 514 1.33 26.96 4.98
CA ARG A 514 2.67 27.54 5.24
C ARG A 514 2.89 27.93 6.70
N GLN A 515 1.81 28.13 7.47
CA GLN A 515 1.87 28.51 8.88
C GLN A 515 1.48 27.36 9.82
N ASP A 516 1.03 26.22 9.29
CA ASP A 516 0.55 25.08 10.09
C ASP A 516 0.98 23.76 9.45
N ALA A 517 1.91 23.06 10.12
CA ALA A 517 2.45 21.79 9.63
C ALA A 517 1.39 20.69 9.51
N ARG A 518 0.29 20.76 10.28
CA ARG A 518 -0.82 19.79 10.18
C ARG A 518 -1.52 19.91 8.83
N LEU A 519 -1.84 21.15 8.44
CA LEU A 519 -2.46 21.47 7.15
C LEU A 519 -1.48 21.24 5.99
N MET A 520 -0.18 21.46 6.20
CA MET A 520 0.85 21.14 5.22
C MET A 520 0.92 19.64 4.93
N ARG A 521 0.73 18.78 5.93
CA ARG A 521 0.67 17.32 5.71
C ARG A 521 -0.53 16.93 4.85
N ILE A 522 -1.71 17.51 5.13
CA ILE A 522 -2.90 17.31 4.28
C ILE A 522 -2.64 17.79 2.86
N TRP A 523 -2.06 18.99 2.70
CA TRP A 523 -1.70 19.51 1.38
C TRP A 523 -0.74 18.58 0.64
N GLN A 524 0.28 18.02 1.30
CA GLN A 524 1.23 17.08 0.67
C GLN A 524 0.55 15.80 0.19
N ASP A 525 -0.33 15.20 0.99
CA ASP A 525 -1.07 13.99 0.61
C ASP A 525 -2.03 14.27 -0.55
N ILE A 526 -2.79 15.37 -0.52
CA ILE A 526 -3.69 15.75 -1.61
C ILE A 526 -2.93 16.13 -2.87
N ASN A 527 -1.82 16.86 -2.74
CA ASN A 527 -0.98 17.23 -3.87
C ASN A 527 -0.37 16.00 -4.56
N HIS A 528 -0.08 14.93 -3.80
CA HIS A 528 0.33 13.65 -4.37
C HIS A 528 -0.76 13.08 -5.29
N GLU A 529 -1.99 12.94 -4.80
CA GLU A 529 -3.14 12.46 -5.58
C GLU A 529 -3.42 13.36 -6.80
N TYR A 530 -3.35 14.67 -6.62
CA TYR A 530 -3.49 15.64 -7.70
C TYR A 530 -2.41 15.46 -8.78
N THR A 531 -1.14 15.27 -8.38
CA THR A 531 -0.03 15.03 -9.30
C THR A 531 -0.20 13.72 -10.07
N GLN A 532 -0.76 12.67 -9.45
CA GLN A 532 -1.07 11.42 -10.15
C GLN A 532 -2.08 11.63 -11.29
N LEU A 533 -3.09 12.50 -11.10
CA LEU A 533 -4.01 12.86 -12.19
C LEU A 533 -3.32 13.62 -13.31
N LEU A 534 -2.41 14.55 -12.99
CA LEU A 534 -1.67 15.32 -13.98
C LEU A 534 -0.69 14.48 -14.81
N GLY A 535 -0.29 13.31 -14.30
CA GLY A 535 0.71 12.45 -14.93
C GLY A 535 0.35 11.91 -16.32
N PHE A 536 -0.87 12.14 -16.81
CA PHE A 536 -1.35 11.70 -18.13
C PHE A 536 -1.54 12.82 -19.15
N SER A 537 -1.35 14.09 -18.76
CA SER A 537 -1.74 15.23 -19.60
C SER A 537 -0.57 15.93 -20.27
N PRO A 538 -0.45 15.88 -21.61
CA PRO A 538 0.20 16.95 -22.35
C PRO A 538 -0.81 18.09 -22.47
N LYS A 539 -0.95 18.98 -21.48
CA LYS A 539 -1.93 20.07 -21.65
C LYS A 539 -1.49 20.91 -22.86
N THR A 540 -2.31 20.96 -23.91
CA THR A 540 -2.04 21.79 -25.08
C THR A 540 -2.80 23.10 -24.91
N GLY A 541 -2.09 24.22 -25.00
CA GLY A 541 -2.62 25.57 -24.84
C GLY A 541 -1.50 26.59 -24.59
N PRO A 542 -1.66 27.88 -24.94
CA PRO A 542 -0.66 28.93 -24.71
C PRO A 542 -0.28 29.09 -23.22
N GLU A 543 -1.16 28.67 -22.31
CA GLU A 543 -0.95 28.65 -20.87
C GLU A 543 -0.02 27.54 -20.36
N ASN A 544 0.29 26.52 -21.17
CA ASN A 544 1.08 25.38 -20.71
C ASN A 544 2.45 25.33 -21.38
N THR A 545 3.46 25.86 -20.68
CA THR A 545 4.84 25.99 -21.16
C THR A 545 5.74 24.78 -20.81
N LEU A 546 5.20 23.78 -20.11
CA LEU A 546 5.95 22.61 -19.64
C LEU A 546 5.92 21.48 -20.68
N VAL A 547 7.09 20.88 -20.94
CA VAL A 547 7.21 19.62 -21.70
C VAL A 547 6.82 18.46 -20.77
N TRP A 548 5.77 17.73 -21.11
CA TRP A 548 5.27 16.62 -20.30
C TRP A 548 5.88 15.29 -20.76
N PRO A 549 6.51 14.52 -19.87
CA PRO A 549 7.01 13.19 -20.22
C PRO A 549 5.85 12.23 -20.49
N GLN A 550 6.11 11.16 -21.24
CA GLN A 550 5.14 10.08 -21.41
C GLN A 550 4.81 9.47 -20.04
N PRO A 551 3.53 9.11 -19.78
CA PRO A 551 3.15 8.54 -18.50
C PRO A 551 3.85 7.20 -18.27
N SER A 552 4.34 6.97 -17.05
CA SER A 552 4.98 5.69 -16.67
C SER A 552 3.92 4.64 -16.29
N LEU A 553 4.28 3.36 -16.38
CA LEU A 553 3.42 2.27 -15.86
C LEU A 553 3.20 2.36 -14.35
N CYS A 554 4.14 2.94 -13.59
CA CYS A 554 3.96 3.24 -12.17
C CYS A 554 2.84 4.27 -11.94
N THR A 555 2.82 5.34 -12.74
CA THR A 555 1.76 6.36 -12.70
C THR A 555 0.41 5.75 -13.05
N LEU A 556 0.36 4.94 -14.13
CA LEU A 556 -0.83 4.20 -14.54
C LEU A 556 -1.36 3.32 -13.39
N GLN A 557 -0.50 2.48 -12.81
CA GLN A 557 -0.90 1.57 -11.75
C GLN A 557 -1.44 2.28 -10.51
N ARG A 558 -0.81 3.39 -10.10
CA ARG A 558 -1.28 4.20 -8.95
C ARG A 558 -2.64 4.82 -9.24
N ALA A 559 -2.82 5.41 -10.42
CA ALA A 559 -4.06 6.10 -10.78
C ALA A 559 -5.26 5.16 -10.96
N LEU A 560 -5.02 3.92 -11.39
CA LEU A 560 -6.03 2.88 -11.53
C LEU A 560 -6.41 2.20 -10.21
N HIS A 561 -5.57 2.33 -9.18
CA HIS A 561 -5.82 1.70 -7.89
C HIS A 561 -7.10 2.24 -7.24
N PHE A 562 -7.91 1.36 -6.64
CA PHE A 562 -9.26 1.62 -6.12
C PHE A 562 -10.32 2.11 -7.13
N ARG A 563 -10.00 2.15 -8.43
CA ARG A 563 -11.00 2.41 -9.47
C ARG A 563 -11.74 1.14 -9.87
N THR A 564 -12.91 1.33 -10.45
CA THR A 564 -13.82 0.28 -10.88
C THR A 564 -14.37 0.57 -12.26
N VAL A 565 -14.78 -0.50 -12.96
CA VAL A 565 -15.54 -0.45 -14.21
C VAL A 565 -16.84 -1.23 -14.04
N SER A 566 -17.89 -0.83 -14.75
CA SER A 566 -19.13 -1.62 -14.83
C SER A 566 -19.05 -2.70 -15.92
N VAL A 567 -18.21 -2.49 -16.94
CA VAL A 567 -17.96 -3.42 -18.04
C VAL A 567 -16.45 -3.66 -18.12
N ALA A 568 -16.00 -4.90 -17.91
CA ALA A 568 -14.58 -5.24 -17.86
C ALA A 568 -13.83 -4.92 -19.17
N SER A 569 -14.50 -4.99 -20.32
CA SER A 569 -13.91 -4.67 -21.63
C SER A 569 -13.59 -3.17 -21.83
N ASP A 570 -13.99 -2.31 -20.92
CA ASP A 570 -13.74 -0.86 -20.97
C ASP A 570 -12.42 -0.47 -20.30
N GLU A 571 -11.89 -1.31 -19.40
CA GLU A 571 -10.59 -1.05 -18.76
C GLU A 571 -9.46 -0.88 -19.79
N PRO A 572 -9.26 -1.81 -20.75
CA PRO A 572 -8.25 -1.65 -21.80
C PRO A 572 -8.40 -0.36 -22.63
N LEU A 573 -9.65 0.07 -22.87
CA LEU A 573 -9.93 1.29 -23.63
C LEU A 573 -9.52 2.53 -22.84
N CYS A 574 -9.86 2.59 -21.54
CA CYS A 574 -9.42 3.67 -20.66
C CYS A 574 -7.89 3.75 -20.59
N ILE A 575 -7.20 2.61 -20.47
CA ILE A 575 -5.73 2.55 -20.47
C ILE A 575 -5.18 3.09 -21.80
N SER A 576 -5.79 2.73 -22.93
CA SER A 576 -5.36 3.20 -24.25
C SER A 576 -5.37 4.73 -24.35
N THR A 577 -6.42 5.38 -23.84
CA THR A 577 -6.55 6.83 -23.82
C THR A 577 -5.50 7.50 -22.93
N LEU A 578 -5.35 6.99 -21.69
CA LEU A 578 -4.44 7.55 -20.69
C LEU A 578 -2.97 7.45 -21.12
N MET A 579 -2.61 6.33 -21.76
CA MET A 579 -1.25 6.04 -22.21
C MET A 579 -1.00 6.44 -23.67
N ASN A 580 -1.97 7.12 -24.30
CA ASN A 580 -1.91 7.56 -25.70
C ASN A 580 -1.55 6.44 -26.70
N LEU A 581 -2.21 5.29 -26.57
CA LEU A 581 -2.06 4.12 -27.43
C LEU A 581 -3.07 4.17 -28.59
N ASP A 582 -2.89 3.29 -29.56
CA ASP A 582 -3.81 3.11 -30.69
C ASP A 582 -5.12 2.44 -30.24
N THR A 583 -6.10 3.26 -29.86
CA THR A 583 -7.43 2.82 -29.40
C THR A 583 -8.18 2.05 -30.49
N THR A 584 -8.03 2.41 -31.76
CA THR A 584 -8.70 1.71 -32.89
C THR A 584 -8.21 0.27 -33.00
N TYR A 585 -6.90 0.06 -32.89
CA TYR A 585 -6.33 -1.28 -32.83
C TYR A 585 -6.89 -2.06 -31.65
N ILE A 586 -6.91 -1.49 -30.45
CA ILE A 586 -7.40 -2.18 -29.25
C ILE A 586 -8.89 -2.50 -29.34
N ALA A 587 -9.71 -1.55 -29.81
CA ALA A 587 -11.17 -1.69 -29.88
C ALA A 587 -11.68 -2.67 -30.93
N SER A 588 -10.85 -3.06 -31.92
CA SER A 588 -11.26 -3.99 -32.98
C SER A 588 -11.43 -5.45 -32.55
N VAL A 589 -11.11 -5.78 -31.29
CA VAL A 589 -11.51 -7.03 -30.62
C VAL A 589 -12.54 -6.76 -29.53
N THR A 590 -13.32 -7.78 -29.17
CA THR A 590 -14.50 -7.62 -28.32
C THR A 590 -14.26 -8.02 -26.87
N THR A 591 -13.48 -9.07 -26.61
CA THR A 591 -13.31 -9.57 -25.24
C THR A 591 -12.32 -8.70 -24.43
N ALA A 592 -12.50 -8.65 -23.11
CA ALA A 592 -11.65 -7.87 -22.22
C ALA A 592 -10.18 -8.33 -22.27
N GLU A 593 -9.94 -9.65 -22.26
CA GLU A 593 -8.59 -10.21 -22.29
C GLU A 593 -7.88 -9.98 -23.62
N GLU A 594 -8.55 -10.15 -24.77
CA GLU A 594 -7.94 -9.86 -26.08
C GLU A 594 -7.60 -8.37 -26.23
N ARG A 595 -8.46 -7.48 -25.71
CA ARG A 595 -8.15 -6.04 -25.65
C ARG A 595 -6.95 -5.77 -24.76
N MET A 596 -6.87 -6.44 -23.61
CA MET A 596 -5.74 -6.27 -22.68
C MET A 596 -4.42 -6.80 -23.28
N VAL A 597 -4.45 -7.88 -24.05
CA VAL A 597 -3.30 -8.33 -24.85
C VAL A 597 -2.81 -7.21 -25.76
N ARG A 598 -3.71 -6.58 -26.52
CA ARG A 598 -3.34 -5.46 -27.42
C ARG A 598 -2.82 -4.24 -26.68
N VAL A 599 -3.33 -3.97 -25.48
CA VAL A 599 -2.77 -2.94 -24.59
C VAL A 599 -1.33 -3.26 -24.23
N TRP A 600 -1.02 -4.49 -23.79
CA TRP A 600 0.34 -4.89 -23.46
C TRP A 600 1.29 -4.85 -24.66
N GLU A 601 0.83 -5.25 -25.85
CA GLU A 601 1.59 -5.10 -27.10
C GLU A 601 1.97 -3.64 -27.36
N LYS A 602 0.98 -2.73 -27.26
CA LYS A 602 1.19 -1.31 -27.52
C LYS A 602 2.04 -0.64 -26.45
N LEU A 603 1.87 -0.99 -25.17
CA LEU A 603 2.72 -0.51 -24.08
C LEU A 603 4.18 -0.92 -24.26
N ALA A 604 4.43 -2.18 -24.65
CA ALA A 604 5.79 -2.63 -24.93
C ALA A 604 6.41 -1.89 -26.12
N GLN A 605 5.63 -1.62 -27.17
CA GLN A 605 6.09 -0.84 -28.32
C GLN A 605 6.44 0.61 -27.94
N THR A 606 5.61 1.28 -27.14
CA THR A 606 5.82 2.69 -26.79
C THR A 606 6.87 2.90 -25.71
N GLN A 607 7.07 1.93 -24.81
CA GLN A 607 8.05 2.02 -23.71
C GLN A 607 9.36 1.26 -23.97
N GLY A 608 9.51 0.62 -25.13
CA GLY A 608 10.70 -0.16 -25.49
C GLY A 608 10.79 -1.54 -24.82
N GLY A 609 9.73 -1.95 -24.11
CA GLY A 609 9.59 -3.25 -23.44
C GLY A 609 8.74 -3.13 -22.17
N ILE A 610 8.64 -4.23 -21.43
CA ILE A 610 7.90 -4.32 -20.16
C ILE A 610 8.87 -4.63 -19.03
N PRO A 611 8.82 -3.93 -17.88
CA PRO A 611 9.67 -4.27 -16.73
C PRO A 611 9.58 -5.75 -16.34
N ALA A 612 10.74 -6.41 -16.19
CA ALA A 612 10.86 -7.80 -15.77
C ALA A 612 10.03 -8.16 -14.54
N ARG A 613 9.92 -7.20 -13.64
CA ARG A 613 9.31 -7.37 -12.33
C ARG A 613 7.83 -7.72 -12.38
N VAL A 614 7.16 -7.53 -13.51
CA VAL A 614 5.79 -8.01 -13.72
C VAL A 614 5.65 -9.51 -13.46
N LEU A 615 6.69 -10.31 -13.71
CA LEU A 615 6.71 -11.76 -13.48
C LEU A 615 6.62 -12.14 -11.99
N PHE A 616 7.20 -11.29 -11.13
CA PHE A 616 7.29 -11.51 -9.69
C PHE A 616 6.06 -11.02 -8.94
N TYR A 617 5.30 -10.08 -9.50
CA TYR A 617 4.16 -9.42 -8.84
C TYR A 617 2.91 -9.48 -9.72
N LEU A 618 2.33 -10.68 -9.79
CA LEU A 618 1.19 -11.01 -10.63
C LEU A 618 0.09 -11.65 -9.76
N ASP A 619 -1.09 -11.03 -9.72
CA ASP A 619 -2.31 -11.66 -9.21
C ASP A 619 -2.88 -12.60 -10.28
N GLU A 620 -3.99 -12.21 -10.89
CA GLU A 620 -4.66 -12.95 -11.95
C GLU A 620 -4.08 -12.58 -13.32
N LYS A 621 -3.74 -13.62 -14.07
CA LYS A 621 -3.10 -13.54 -15.38
C LYS A 621 -4.10 -13.63 -16.51
N ILE A 622 -3.72 -13.09 -17.67
CA ILE A 622 -4.45 -13.33 -18.93
C ILE A 622 -4.45 -14.83 -19.22
N ASN A 623 -5.58 -15.41 -19.61
CA ASN A 623 -5.71 -16.82 -19.92
C ASN A 623 -5.58 -17.12 -21.42
N ILE A 624 -4.60 -16.48 -22.06
CA ILE A 624 -4.27 -16.66 -23.48
C ILE A 624 -2.83 -17.16 -23.57
N PRO A 625 -2.55 -18.30 -24.24
CA PRO A 625 -1.19 -18.79 -24.41
C PRO A 625 -0.24 -17.74 -25.01
N GLY A 626 0.95 -17.60 -24.43
CA GLY A 626 1.94 -16.57 -24.75
C GLY A 626 1.76 -15.27 -23.96
N TRP A 627 0.69 -15.14 -23.18
CA TRP A 627 0.32 -13.92 -22.42
C TRP A 627 0.05 -14.18 -20.94
N ARG A 628 0.23 -15.41 -20.45
CA ARG A 628 -0.02 -15.79 -19.05
C ARG A 628 0.99 -15.20 -18.04
N TRP A 629 1.92 -14.40 -18.51
CA TRP A 629 2.87 -13.62 -17.72
C TRP A 629 2.30 -12.24 -17.36
N ALA A 630 1.30 -11.77 -18.11
CA ALA A 630 0.74 -10.44 -18.00
C ALA A 630 -0.52 -10.42 -17.10
N PRO A 631 -0.71 -9.35 -16.29
CA PRO A 631 -1.95 -9.13 -15.55
C PRO A 631 -3.15 -9.03 -16.49
N LYS A 632 -4.24 -9.73 -16.18
CA LYS A 632 -5.51 -9.59 -16.92
C LYS A 632 -6.22 -8.25 -16.67
N SER A 633 -5.91 -7.64 -15.51
CA SER A 633 -6.41 -6.35 -15.08
C SER A 633 -5.36 -5.65 -14.21
N LEU A 634 -5.32 -4.32 -14.30
CA LEU A 634 -4.58 -3.43 -13.40
C LEU A 634 -5.47 -2.90 -12.26
N LEU A 635 -6.78 -3.19 -12.29
CA LEU A 635 -7.75 -2.83 -11.25
C LEU A 635 -7.78 -3.90 -10.15
N ALA A 636 -7.37 -3.52 -8.93
CA ALA A 636 -7.45 -4.42 -7.77
C ALA A 636 -8.87 -4.90 -7.45
N SER A 637 -9.89 -4.11 -7.84
CA SER A 637 -11.31 -4.43 -7.67
C SER A 637 -11.81 -5.55 -8.61
N SER A 638 -11.01 -5.94 -9.60
CA SER A 638 -11.32 -7.00 -10.57
C SER A 638 -10.59 -8.32 -10.27
N VAL A 639 -9.91 -8.39 -9.12
CA VAL A 639 -9.21 -9.58 -8.61
C VAL A 639 -10.03 -10.17 -7.47
N ASP A 640 -10.32 -11.47 -7.52
CA ASP A 640 -11.20 -12.13 -6.56
C ASP A 640 -10.49 -12.34 -5.21
N ASP A 641 -9.21 -12.72 -5.24
CA ASP A 641 -8.43 -13.05 -4.04
C ASP A 641 -6.98 -12.53 -4.10
N SER A 642 -6.87 -11.19 -4.18
CA SER A 642 -5.57 -10.51 -4.21
C SER A 642 -4.84 -10.63 -2.88
N VAL A 643 -3.52 -10.88 -2.95
CA VAL A 643 -2.58 -10.71 -1.82
C VAL A 643 -1.56 -9.59 -2.06
N LEU A 644 -1.61 -8.91 -3.22
CA LEU A 644 -0.70 -7.82 -3.55
C LEU A 644 -1.18 -6.48 -2.99
N THR A 645 -0.30 -5.82 -2.24
CA THR A 645 -0.50 -4.44 -1.76
C THR A 645 -0.36 -3.42 -2.90
N LEU A 646 -0.75 -2.17 -2.68
CA LEU A 646 -0.49 -1.08 -3.64
C LEU A 646 0.99 -0.98 -4.01
N ASP A 647 1.87 -0.98 -3.01
CA ASP A 647 3.32 -0.87 -3.22
C ASP A 647 3.84 -2.01 -4.08
N GLU A 648 3.39 -3.24 -3.83
CA GLU A 648 3.76 -4.42 -4.62
C GLU A 648 3.21 -4.35 -6.05
N ARG A 649 2.02 -3.80 -6.24
CA ARG A 649 1.46 -3.55 -7.58
C ARG A 649 2.26 -2.50 -8.34
N VAL A 650 2.80 -1.48 -7.66
CA VAL A 650 3.57 -0.40 -8.27
C VAL A 650 5.02 -0.82 -8.53
N ILE A 651 5.66 -1.49 -7.58
CA ILE A 651 7.08 -1.88 -7.67
C ILE A 651 7.33 -2.83 -8.84
N ARG A 652 6.31 -3.56 -9.29
CA ARG A 652 6.37 -4.42 -10.49
C ARG A 652 6.68 -3.67 -11.78
N PHE A 653 6.49 -2.35 -11.78
CA PHE A 653 6.80 -1.47 -12.89
C PHE A 653 7.91 -0.48 -12.57
N PHE A 654 8.45 -0.50 -11.35
CA PHE A 654 9.51 0.41 -10.96
C PHE A 654 10.79 0.08 -11.73
N GLN A 655 11.35 1.10 -12.36
CA GLN A 655 12.61 1.08 -13.09
C GLN A 655 13.57 2.02 -12.36
N ASP A 656 14.68 1.49 -11.87
CA ASP A 656 15.84 2.28 -11.45
C ASP A 656 16.75 2.53 -12.66
N GLU A 657 17.48 3.65 -12.68
CA GLU A 657 18.44 4.05 -13.73
C GLU A 657 19.49 2.96 -13.99
N HIS A 658 19.75 2.09 -13.01
CA HIS A 658 20.68 0.97 -13.08
C HIS A 658 20.03 -0.40 -13.39
N THR A 659 18.71 -0.51 -13.59
CA THR A 659 17.95 -1.77 -13.72
C THR A 659 17.20 -1.91 -15.05
N GLN A 660 17.94 -1.99 -16.16
CA GLN A 660 17.35 -2.10 -17.50
C GLN A 660 16.93 -3.53 -17.93
N SER A 661 16.34 -4.36 -17.05
CA SER A 661 15.78 -5.64 -17.52
C SER A 661 14.36 -5.46 -18.05
N LEU A 662 14.26 -5.08 -19.32
CA LEU A 662 12.99 -5.05 -20.05
C LEU A 662 12.76 -6.37 -20.78
N GLY A 663 11.56 -6.93 -20.61
CA GLY A 663 11.05 -8.03 -21.40
C GLY A 663 10.39 -7.55 -22.68
N VAL A 664 10.49 -8.35 -23.74
CA VAL A 664 9.85 -8.11 -25.04
C VAL A 664 8.75 -9.15 -25.25
N PRO A 665 7.48 -8.74 -25.36
CA PRO A 665 6.39 -9.68 -25.66
C PRO A 665 6.62 -10.38 -27.00
N THR A 666 6.33 -11.68 -27.05
CA THR A 666 6.33 -12.50 -28.27
C THR A 666 5.06 -13.34 -28.32
N SER A 667 4.77 -13.98 -29.47
CA SER A 667 3.65 -14.92 -29.58
C SER A 667 3.77 -16.16 -28.68
N LEU A 668 4.94 -16.38 -28.08
CA LEU A 668 5.23 -17.54 -27.23
C LEU A 668 5.33 -17.21 -25.73
N GLY A 669 5.37 -15.93 -25.36
CA GLY A 669 5.66 -15.49 -23.99
C GLY A 669 6.46 -14.18 -23.94
N LEU A 670 6.73 -13.69 -22.73
CA LEU A 670 7.63 -12.57 -22.50
C LEU A 670 9.08 -13.05 -22.64
N LYS A 671 9.79 -12.56 -23.66
CA LYS A 671 11.22 -12.82 -23.83
C LYS A 671 12.02 -11.91 -22.91
N ILE A 672 12.81 -12.47 -22.01
CA ILE A 672 13.57 -11.68 -21.03
C ILE A 672 14.90 -12.32 -20.66
N MET A 673 15.87 -11.51 -20.25
CA MET A 673 17.14 -11.98 -19.70
C MET A 673 17.13 -11.74 -18.20
N LEU A 674 17.20 -12.81 -17.42
CA LEU A 674 17.24 -12.77 -15.96
C LEU A 674 18.11 -13.91 -15.42
N PRO A 675 18.81 -13.69 -14.30
CA PRO A 675 19.44 -14.77 -13.57
C PRO A 675 18.37 -15.70 -12.97
N GLY A 676 18.80 -16.91 -12.65
CA GLY A 676 17.94 -17.87 -12.01
C GLY A 676 18.66 -19.15 -11.61
N TYR A 677 17.88 -20.13 -11.20
CA TYR A 677 18.36 -21.44 -10.77
C TYR A 677 17.56 -22.54 -11.44
N ARG A 678 18.23 -23.58 -11.93
CA ARG A 678 17.58 -24.86 -12.23
C ARG A 678 17.45 -25.64 -10.92
N VAL A 679 16.24 -26.09 -10.60
CA VAL A 679 16.00 -26.92 -9.42
C VAL A 679 16.20 -28.38 -9.81
N LEU A 680 17.17 -29.03 -9.19
CA LEU A 680 17.54 -30.41 -9.42
C LEU A 680 17.04 -31.27 -8.26
N LEU A 681 16.29 -32.32 -8.56
CA LEU A 681 15.96 -33.37 -7.60
C LEU A 681 16.94 -34.52 -7.75
N ALA A 682 17.70 -34.79 -6.71
CA ALA A 682 18.45 -36.03 -6.57
C ALA A 682 17.66 -36.97 -5.66
N SER A 683 17.43 -38.21 -6.10
CA SER A 683 16.97 -39.23 -5.16
C SER A 683 18.14 -39.60 -4.24
N ILE A 684 17.92 -39.56 -2.93
CA ILE A 684 18.94 -39.91 -1.94
C ILE A 684 19.36 -41.37 -2.07
N PHE A 685 18.40 -42.22 -2.45
CA PHE A 685 18.57 -43.65 -2.62
C PHE A 685 17.71 -44.16 -3.79
N PRO A 686 18.24 -45.01 -4.70
CA PRO A 686 17.48 -45.50 -5.85
C PRO A 686 16.13 -46.12 -5.46
N GLY A 687 15.04 -45.68 -6.09
CA GLY A 687 13.69 -46.22 -5.87
C GLY A 687 12.94 -45.65 -4.66
N LEU A 688 13.55 -44.73 -3.91
CA LEU A 688 12.89 -44.03 -2.82
C LEU A 688 11.91 -42.96 -3.35
N PRO A 689 10.63 -42.95 -2.91
CA PRO A 689 9.65 -41.95 -3.35
C PRO A 689 9.98 -40.56 -2.78
N LEU A 690 9.37 -39.51 -3.37
CA LEU A 690 9.52 -38.13 -2.92
C LEU A 690 9.12 -37.95 -1.44
N HIS A 691 8.03 -38.59 -1.00
CA HIS A 691 7.59 -38.56 0.39
C HIS A 691 7.56 -39.99 0.95
N PRO A 692 8.68 -40.51 1.50
CA PRO A 692 8.75 -41.88 1.98
C PRO A 692 8.02 -42.11 3.31
N TRP A 693 7.69 -41.03 4.04
CA TRP A 693 7.12 -41.09 5.39
C TRP A 693 5.88 -40.21 5.58
N PRO A 694 4.82 -40.37 4.78
CA PRO A 694 3.71 -39.42 4.67
C PRO A 694 2.92 -39.18 5.98
N GLU A 695 2.86 -40.16 6.88
CA GLU A 695 2.10 -40.07 8.15
C GLU A 695 3.00 -39.89 9.39
N VAL A 696 4.32 -40.01 9.23
CA VAL A 696 5.26 -39.78 10.34
C VAL A 696 5.21 -38.31 10.80
N LEU A 697 5.07 -37.40 9.84
CA LEU A 697 4.75 -36.01 10.10
C LEU A 697 3.63 -35.62 9.13
N LYS A 698 2.50 -35.11 9.64
CA LYS A 698 1.45 -34.57 8.76
C LYS A 698 2.08 -33.52 7.83
N PRO A 699 1.91 -33.62 6.51
CA PRO A 699 2.52 -32.70 5.57
C PRO A 699 1.79 -31.35 5.66
N SER A 700 2.34 -30.42 6.43
CA SER A 700 2.17 -29.00 6.16
C SER A 700 3.42 -28.52 5.45
N GLU A 701 3.30 -28.17 4.18
CA GLU A 701 4.40 -27.57 3.43
C GLU A 701 4.60 -26.14 3.93
N ASP A 702 5.53 -25.97 4.87
CA ASP A 702 5.93 -24.67 5.39
C ASP A 702 7.05 -24.05 4.56
N GLN A 703 8.03 -24.84 4.15
CA GLN A 703 9.18 -24.42 3.34
C GLN A 703 9.83 -25.59 2.60
N ILE A 704 10.56 -25.30 1.51
CA ILE A 704 11.50 -26.23 0.87
C ILE A 704 12.92 -25.71 1.02
N LEU A 705 13.85 -26.60 1.39
CA LEU A 705 15.26 -26.28 1.55
C LEU A 705 16.05 -26.70 0.31
N LEU A 706 16.93 -25.82 -0.16
CA LEU A 706 17.65 -25.96 -1.41
C LEU A 706 19.13 -25.70 -1.14
N GLN A 707 20.02 -26.52 -1.69
CA GLN A 707 21.46 -26.29 -1.59
C GLN A 707 22.05 -25.96 -2.95
N ASN A 708 22.78 -24.86 -3.06
CA ASN A 708 23.54 -24.54 -4.25
C ASN A 708 24.70 -25.54 -4.41
N GLN A 709 24.78 -26.21 -5.56
CA GLN A 709 25.79 -27.26 -5.81
C GLN A 709 27.20 -26.72 -5.88
N GLU A 710 27.38 -25.48 -6.33
CA GLU A 710 28.69 -24.88 -6.58
C GLU A 710 29.23 -24.21 -5.32
N THR A 711 28.38 -23.47 -4.60
CA THR A 711 28.80 -22.70 -3.42
C THR A 711 28.57 -23.43 -2.10
N GLY A 712 27.69 -24.45 -2.07
CA GLY A 712 27.25 -25.11 -0.85
C GLY A 712 26.28 -24.28 0.00
N GLN A 713 25.95 -23.06 -0.42
CA GLN A 713 25.04 -22.16 0.29
C GLN A 713 23.62 -22.74 0.31
N TRP A 714 23.00 -22.69 1.48
CA TRP A 714 21.64 -23.15 1.68
C TRP A 714 20.64 -22.00 1.53
N PHE A 715 19.50 -22.33 0.95
CA PHE A 715 18.36 -21.45 0.77
C PHE A 715 17.09 -22.13 1.28
N ARG A 716 16.14 -21.33 1.75
CA ARG A 716 14.76 -21.75 1.96
C ARG A 716 13.86 -21.05 0.95
N ILE A 717 12.88 -21.77 0.41
CA ILE A 717 11.79 -21.18 -0.36
C ILE A 717 10.46 -21.41 0.33
N VAL A 718 9.60 -20.39 0.31
CA VAL A 718 8.22 -20.47 0.81
C VAL A 718 7.24 -19.93 -0.23
N ASP A 719 6.02 -20.46 -0.25
CA ASP A 719 4.97 -20.01 -1.16
C ASP A 719 4.51 -18.62 -0.73
N TRP A 720 4.61 -17.65 -1.63
CA TRP A 720 4.31 -16.26 -1.30
C TRP A 720 2.85 -16.06 -0.89
N TYR A 721 1.92 -16.68 -1.62
CA TYR A 721 0.50 -16.51 -1.39
C TYR A 721 0.11 -17.10 -0.02
N ARG A 722 0.58 -18.33 0.27
CA ARG A 722 0.38 -18.97 1.57
C ARG A 722 0.96 -18.10 2.68
N ALA A 723 2.20 -17.62 2.54
CA ALA A 723 2.86 -16.78 3.54
C ALA A 723 2.09 -15.49 3.86
N LYS A 724 1.48 -14.86 2.85
CA LYS A 724 0.66 -13.65 3.04
C LYS A 724 -0.71 -13.93 3.68
N LYS A 725 -1.27 -15.11 3.46
CA LYS A 725 -2.59 -15.50 4.01
C LYS A 725 -2.51 -16.08 5.42
N LEU A 726 -1.39 -16.68 5.81
CA LEU A 726 -1.20 -17.28 7.14
C LEU A 726 -1.66 -16.40 8.31
N PRO A 727 -1.37 -15.08 8.37
CA PRO A 727 -1.84 -14.23 9.48
C PRO A 727 -3.36 -14.00 9.50
N THR A 728 -4.04 -14.25 8.38
CA THR A 728 -5.47 -13.95 8.20
C THR A 728 -6.36 -15.20 8.27
N TRP A 729 -5.82 -16.38 7.99
CA TRP A 729 -6.59 -17.62 8.03
C TRP A 729 -6.80 -18.11 9.45
N THR A 730 -8.02 -18.57 9.71
CA THR A 730 -8.32 -19.43 10.85
C THR A 730 -7.65 -20.80 10.69
N HIS A 731 -7.55 -21.54 11.79
CA HIS A 731 -7.01 -22.91 11.74
C HIS A 731 -7.78 -23.82 10.79
N GLU A 732 -9.11 -23.67 10.70
CA GLU A 732 -9.95 -24.46 9.80
C GLU A 732 -9.70 -24.12 8.32
N GLU A 733 -9.60 -22.83 7.99
CA GLU A 733 -9.29 -22.38 6.62
C GLU A 733 -7.90 -22.85 6.17
N LEU A 734 -6.90 -22.77 7.07
CA LEU A 734 -5.56 -23.27 6.81
C LEU A 734 -5.56 -24.77 6.52
N LEU A 735 -6.24 -25.57 7.35
CA LEU A 735 -6.34 -27.02 7.14
C LEU A 735 -7.09 -27.36 5.85
N ALA A 736 -8.14 -26.62 5.52
CA ALA A 736 -8.89 -26.79 4.28
C ALA A 736 -8.04 -26.46 3.04
N TRP A 737 -7.20 -25.41 3.12
CA TRP A 737 -6.25 -25.05 2.08
C TRP A 737 -5.16 -26.12 1.93
N ASP A 738 -4.50 -26.53 3.02
CA ASP A 738 -3.41 -27.52 2.98
C ASP A 738 -3.92 -28.84 2.38
N LYS A 739 -5.14 -29.25 2.73
CA LYS A 739 -5.80 -30.44 2.16
C LYS A 739 -6.12 -30.30 0.66
N ARG A 740 -6.49 -29.11 0.20
CA ARG A 740 -6.89 -28.87 -1.20
C ARG A 740 -5.68 -28.73 -2.12
N GLU A 741 -4.67 -28.00 -1.71
CA GLU A 741 -3.48 -27.72 -2.53
C GLU A 741 -2.44 -28.85 -2.47
N ASP A 742 -2.39 -29.61 -1.37
CA ASP A 742 -1.61 -30.84 -1.21
C ASP A 742 -0.12 -30.71 -1.59
N GLY A 743 0.63 -29.93 -0.82
CA GLY A 743 2.08 -29.74 -1.00
C GLY A 743 2.45 -29.13 -2.36
N PRO A 744 1.94 -27.94 -2.70
CA PRO A 744 2.02 -27.43 -4.07
C PRO A 744 3.44 -27.08 -4.53
N LEU A 745 4.36 -26.63 -3.66
CA LEU A 745 5.75 -26.41 -4.03
C LEU A 745 6.49 -27.73 -4.28
N CYS A 746 6.27 -28.73 -3.43
CA CYS A 746 6.86 -30.06 -3.51
C CYS A 746 6.48 -30.68 -4.86
N ARG A 747 5.19 -30.64 -5.20
CA ARG A 747 4.67 -31.10 -6.49
C ARG A 747 5.26 -30.34 -7.67
N ALA A 748 5.41 -29.02 -7.56
CA ALA A 748 6.02 -28.22 -8.62
C ALA A 748 7.49 -28.59 -8.85
N VAL A 749 8.25 -28.85 -7.79
CA VAL A 749 9.64 -29.27 -7.85
C VAL A 749 9.75 -30.70 -8.40
N ASP A 750 8.90 -31.63 -7.98
CA ASP A 750 8.91 -33.05 -8.38
C ASP A 750 8.76 -33.30 -9.88
N THR A 751 8.23 -32.33 -10.63
CA THR A 751 8.16 -32.39 -12.09
C THR A 751 9.51 -32.56 -12.78
N ARG A 752 10.63 -32.30 -12.09
CA ARG A 752 12.01 -32.26 -12.60
C ARG A 752 12.22 -31.29 -13.78
N ARG A 753 11.28 -30.37 -13.97
CA ARG A 753 11.32 -29.30 -14.98
C ARG A 753 11.30 -27.92 -14.32
N CYS A 754 11.54 -27.88 -13.02
CA CYS A 754 11.40 -26.68 -12.22
C CYS A 754 12.64 -25.77 -12.34
N ALA A 755 12.41 -24.48 -12.47
CA ALA A 755 13.42 -23.43 -12.38
C ALA A 755 12.87 -22.24 -11.58
N ILE A 756 13.75 -21.41 -11.06
CA ILE A 756 13.42 -20.19 -10.31
C ILE A 756 14.12 -19.02 -11.00
N LEU A 757 13.36 -18.08 -11.52
CA LEU A 757 13.90 -16.78 -11.93
C LEU A 757 13.98 -15.89 -10.70
N VAL A 758 15.00 -15.05 -10.59
CA VAL A 758 15.19 -14.15 -9.44
C VAL A 758 15.46 -12.71 -9.88
N ASP A 759 15.06 -11.75 -9.03
CA ASP A 759 15.52 -10.37 -9.14
C ASP A 759 16.65 -10.14 -8.13
N GLU A 760 17.90 -10.21 -8.59
CA GLU A 760 19.08 -10.01 -7.71
C GLU A 760 19.18 -8.61 -7.14
N LYS A 761 18.51 -7.62 -7.75
CA LYS A 761 18.67 -6.21 -7.39
C LYS A 761 17.68 -5.77 -6.31
N LEU A 762 16.78 -6.64 -5.86
CA LEU A 762 15.75 -6.32 -4.88
C LEU A 762 15.66 -7.42 -3.81
N ALA A 763 16.70 -7.49 -2.99
CA ALA A 763 16.62 -8.18 -1.71
C ALA A 763 15.85 -7.31 -0.71
N MET A 764 14.97 -7.93 0.06
CA MET A 764 14.37 -7.37 1.26
C MET A 764 15.48 -7.04 2.28
N GLU A 765 15.19 -6.21 3.28
CA GLU A 765 16.18 -5.80 4.29
C GLU A 765 16.81 -6.99 5.05
N ASP A 766 16.10 -8.12 5.12
CA ASP A 766 16.54 -9.37 5.73
C ASP A 766 17.34 -10.28 4.77
N GLY A 767 17.61 -9.82 3.55
CA GLY A 767 18.28 -10.58 2.49
C GLY A 767 17.36 -11.51 1.68
N ALA A 768 16.07 -11.60 2.01
CA ALA A 768 15.12 -12.42 1.26
C ALA A 768 14.85 -11.84 -0.13
N ARG A 769 14.74 -12.69 -1.15
CA ARG A 769 14.49 -12.30 -2.54
C ARG A 769 13.14 -12.82 -3.00
N THR A 770 12.50 -12.09 -3.91
CA THR A 770 11.32 -12.63 -4.60
C THR A 770 11.75 -13.46 -5.81
N GLY A 771 11.26 -14.70 -5.88
CA GLY A 771 11.47 -15.61 -7.01
C GLY A 771 10.19 -15.88 -7.79
N CYS A 772 10.34 -16.19 -9.08
CA CYS A 772 9.29 -16.68 -9.95
C CYS A 772 9.58 -18.14 -10.29
N LEU A 773 8.79 -19.05 -9.72
CA LEU A 773 8.87 -20.48 -9.98
C LEU A 773 8.24 -20.76 -11.34
N VAL A 774 8.98 -21.44 -12.22
CA VAL A 774 8.57 -21.74 -13.59
C VAL A 774 8.80 -23.21 -13.94
N GLN A 775 8.07 -23.67 -14.95
CA GLN A 775 8.15 -25.03 -15.49
C GLN A 775 8.69 -24.99 -16.91
N VAL A 776 9.81 -25.66 -17.16
CA VAL A 776 10.43 -25.72 -18.49
C VAL A 776 9.54 -26.50 -19.48
N GLU A 777 9.29 -25.91 -20.65
CA GLU A 777 8.48 -26.48 -21.72
C GLU A 777 9.37 -27.08 -22.82
N GLY A 778 9.11 -28.33 -23.21
CA GLY A 778 9.83 -29.04 -24.28
C GLY A 778 10.27 -30.46 -23.89
N LYS A 779 10.69 -31.27 -24.88
CA LYS A 779 11.35 -32.55 -24.61
C LYS A 779 12.73 -32.24 -24.04
N THR A 780 12.94 -32.51 -22.76
CA THR A 780 14.28 -32.77 -22.23
C THR A 780 14.86 -33.89 -23.08
N SER A 781 15.76 -33.56 -24.01
CA SER A 781 16.50 -34.59 -24.74
C SER A 781 17.12 -35.53 -23.71
N SER A 782 17.06 -36.83 -23.94
CA SER A 782 17.63 -37.88 -23.07
C SER A 782 19.16 -37.81 -22.89
N ARG A 783 19.79 -36.69 -23.28
CA ARG A 783 21.17 -36.31 -22.96
C ARG A 783 21.27 -35.45 -21.68
N ASP A 784 20.15 -34.99 -21.13
CA ASP A 784 20.09 -34.17 -19.90
C ASP A 784 20.03 -34.99 -18.60
N THR A 785 20.31 -36.30 -18.64
CA THR A 785 20.76 -37.02 -17.43
C THR A 785 22.19 -36.58 -17.16
N PRO A 786 22.47 -35.85 -16.07
CA PRO A 786 23.85 -35.46 -15.77
C PRO A 786 24.65 -36.73 -15.45
N THR A 787 25.53 -37.13 -16.36
CA THR A 787 26.72 -37.88 -15.99
C THR A 787 27.72 -36.92 -15.37
N VAL A 788 28.47 -37.40 -14.37
CA VAL A 788 29.34 -36.62 -13.45
C VAL A 788 30.49 -35.85 -14.13
N ASP A 789 30.57 -35.81 -15.47
CA ASP A 789 31.78 -35.41 -16.22
C ASP A 789 31.59 -34.28 -17.27
N ASP A 790 30.43 -33.62 -17.36
CA ASP A 790 30.25 -32.52 -18.33
C ASP A 790 30.80 -31.20 -17.81
N THR A 791 32.08 -30.94 -18.07
CA THR A 791 32.73 -29.63 -17.93
C THR A 791 32.29 -28.69 -19.06
N PRO A 792 31.82 -27.46 -18.80
CA PRO A 792 31.40 -26.54 -19.86
C PRO A 792 32.60 -25.99 -20.64
N ASP A 793 32.56 -26.06 -21.97
CA ASP A 793 33.48 -25.37 -22.87
C ASP A 793 33.19 -23.85 -22.86
N PRO A 794 34.15 -22.98 -22.49
CA PRO A 794 33.94 -21.54 -22.35
C PRO A 794 33.75 -20.77 -23.67
N ARG A 795 33.46 -21.45 -24.80
CA ARG A 795 33.21 -20.83 -26.11
C ARG A 795 31.87 -21.20 -26.77
N SER A 796 30.93 -21.81 -26.05
CA SER A 796 29.63 -22.18 -26.60
C SER A 796 28.65 -21.01 -26.67
N GLU A 797 27.99 -20.89 -27.83
CA GLU A 797 26.87 -20.04 -28.27
C GLU A 797 26.01 -19.29 -27.22
N PRO A 798 25.39 -18.14 -27.57
CA PRO A 798 24.45 -17.45 -26.68
C PRO A 798 23.40 -18.44 -26.17
N SER A 799 23.21 -18.47 -24.84
CA SER A 799 22.29 -19.39 -24.16
C SER A 799 20.96 -19.45 -24.91
N LEU A 800 20.64 -20.62 -25.48
CA LEU A 800 19.42 -20.82 -26.26
C LEU A 800 18.22 -20.38 -25.40
N PRO A 801 17.26 -19.61 -25.96
CA PRO A 801 16.08 -19.21 -25.21
C PRO A 801 15.32 -20.42 -24.65
N VAL A 802 15.16 -20.45 -23.33
CA VAL A 802 14.42 -21.53 -22.66
C VAL A 802 12.98 -21.09 -22.52
N ARG A 803 12.07 -21.86 -23.12
CA ARG A 803 10.63 -21.66 -22.96
C ARG A 803 10.18 -22.24 -21.64
N VAL A 804 9.44 -21.45 -20.86
CA VAL A 804 8.94 -21.83 -19.55
C VAL A 804 7.52 -21.34 -19.36
N ARG A 805 6.75 -22.06 -18.56
CA ARG A 805 5.42 -21.64 -18.09
C ARG A 805 5.53 -21.15 -16.66
N ARG A 806 4.97 -19.98 -16.37
CA ARG A 806 4.90 -19.45 -15.01
C ARG A 806 4.01 -20.34 -14.14
N ASP A 807 4.57 -20.81 -13.02
CA ASP A 807 3.83 -21.56 -12.01
C ASP A 807 3.32 -20.61 -10.91
N ARG A 808 4.23 -20.09 -10.09
CA ARG A 808 3.90 -19.30 -8.89
C ARG A 808 5.02 -18.39 -8.43
N ARG A 809 4.73 -17.58 -7.43
CA ARG A 809 5.68 -16.71 -6.75
C ARG A 809 6.20 -17.38 -5.48
N VAL A 810 7.49 -17.26 -5.21
CA VAL A 810 8.13 -17.76 -3.99
C VAL A 810 8.95 -16.66 -3.32
N ILE A 811 9.12 -16.75 -2.00
CA ILE A 811 10.16 -16.00 -1.27
C ILE A 811 11.35 -16.94 -1.15
N MET A 812 12.55 -16.47 -1.48
CA MET A 812 13.80 -17.24 -1.39
C MET A 812 14.75 -16.52 -0.45
N SER A 813 15.13 -17.15 0.66
CA SER A 813 16.01 -16.56 1.67
C SER A 813 17.25 -17.41 1.88
N GLU A 814 18.40 -16.76 1.99
CA GLU A 814 19.66 -17.40 2.37
C GLU A 814 19.61 -17.84 3.83
N LEU A 815 20.06 -19.06 4.12
CA LEU A 815 20.28 -19.51 5.49
C LEU A 815 21.61 -18.96 6.00
N THR A 816 21.67 -18.66 7.30
CA THR A 816 22.94 -18.29 7.93
C THR A 816 23.94 -19.46 7.84
N VAL A 817 25.24 -19.17 7.97
CA VAL A 817 26.26 -20.23 7.94
C VAL A 817 26.04 -21.27 9.05
N ALA A 818 25.55 -20.84 10.23
CA ALA A 818 25.22 -21.75 11.32
C ALA A 818 24.04 -22.65 10.97
N GLU A 819 22.94 -22.07 10.48
CA GLU A 819 21.77 -22.82 9.98
C GLU A 819 22.14 -23.79 8.86
N GLY A 820 22.97 -23.37 7.90
CA GLY A 820 23.42 -24.23 6.80
C GLY A 820 24.22 -25.46 7.28
N ARG A 821 25.09 -25.29 8.29
CA ARG A 821 25.79 -26.43 8.92
C ARG A 821 24.81 -27.37 9.62
N MET A 822 23.84 -26.81 10.34
CA MET A 822 22.77 -27.57 10.98
C MET A 822 21.98 -28.38 9.93
N MET A 823 21.54 -27.75 8.83
CA MET A 823 20.79 -28.45 7.77
C MET A 823 21.62 -29.53 7.08
N THR A 824 22.92 -29.31 6.89
CA THR A 824 23.83 -30.34 6.35
C THR A 824 23.90 -31.55 7.28
N MET A 825 23.97 -31.32 8.60
CA MET A 825 23.94 -32.40 9.60
C MET A 825 22.61 -33.15 9.56
N ILE A 826 21.49 -32.44 9.55
CA ILE A 826 20.15 -33.07 9.51
C ILE A 826 19.98 -33.85 8.20
N GLN A 827 20.51 -33.37 7.07
CA GLN A 827 20.50 -34.11 5.80
C GLN A 827 21.27 -35.43 5.93
N HIS A 828 22.42 -35.43 6.61
CA HIS A 828 23.16 -36.67 6.89
C HIS A 828 22.36 -37.65 7.77
N LEU A 829 21.70 -37.17 8.82
CA LEU A 829 20.84 -38.01 9.65
C LEU A 829 19.68 -38.59 8.84
N ALA A 830 19.11 -37.80 7.94
CA ALA A 830 18.05 -38.24 7.07
C ALA A 830 18.55 -39.35 6.10
N ASP A 831 19.75 -39.20 5.53
CA ASP A 831 20.43 -40.25 4.74
C ASP A 831 20.66 -41.55 5.55
N VAL A 832 20.87 -41.46 6.86
CA VAL A 832 21.01 -42.64 7.74
C VAL A 832 19.66 -43.34 7.93
N VAL A 833 18.58 -42.59 8.23
CA VAL A 833 17.23 -43.18 8.40
C VAL A 833 16.73 -43.80 7.10
N ALA A 834 17.05 -43.19 5.96
CA ALA A 834 16.74 -43.70 4.62
C ALA A 834 17.15 -45.15 4.37
N ARG A 835 18.37 -45.46 4.81
CA ARG A 835 19.08 -46.71 4.52
C ARG A 835 18.79 -47.77 5.58
N ASP A 836 18.08 -47.40 6.64
CA ASP A 836 17.70 -48.29 7.72
C ASP A 836 16.59 -49.26 7.26
N GLU A 837 16.63 -50.48 7.80
CA GLU A 837 15.66 -51.53 7.47
C GLU A 837 14.23 -51.13 7.81
N SER A 838 14.02 -50.29 8.83
CA SER A 838 12.69 -49.77 9.19
C SER A 838 12.04 -48.99 8.05
N THR A 839 12.81 -48.18 7.32
CA THR A 839 12.30 -47.42 6.16
C THR A 839 11.91 -48.37 5.03
N ALA A 840 12.75 -49.37 4.72
CA ALA A 840 12.45 -50.36 3.69
C ALA A 840 11.19 -51.18 4.03
N ALA A 841 11.05 -51.60 5.28
CA ALA A 841 9.87 -52.31 5.77
C ALA A 841 8.60 -51.45 5.65
N TYR A 842 8.67 -50.18 6.04
CA TYR A 842 7.53 -49.28 5.94
C TYR A 842 7.12 -49.03 4.48
N LEU A 843 8.08 -48.84 3.57
CA LEU A 843 7.80 -48.70 2.15
C LEU A 843 7.16 -49.96 1.53
N GLU A 844 7.45 -51.14 2.05
CA GLU A 844 6.81 -52.38 1.58
C GLU A 844 5.36 -52.49 2.08
N VAL A 845 5.11 -52.16 3.34
CA VAL A 845 3.75 -52.08 3.91
C VAL A 845 2.90 -51.08 3.13
N GLN A 846 3.47 -49.92 2.74
CA GLN A 846 2.80 -48.91 1.94
C GLN A 846 2.26 -49.39 0.59
N LYS A 847 2.87 -50.43 -0.02
CA LYS A 847 2.45 -50.95 -1.33
C LYS A 847 1.17 -51.79 -1.27
N SER A 848 0.88 -52.39 -0.11
CA SER A 848 -0.12 -53.46 0.00
C SER A 848 -1.15 -53.25 1.11
N VAL A 849 -0.88 -52.33 2.05
CA VAL A 849 -1.69 -52.10 3.25
C VAL A 849 -2.17 -50.65 3.30
N ARG A 850 -3.42 -50.44 3.70
CA ARG A 850 -4.00 -49.08 3.81
C ARG A 850 -3.52 -48.36 5.09
N PRO A 851 -3.40 -47.02 5.06
CA PRO A 851 -3.14 -46.22 6.26
C PRO A 851 -4.14 -46.49 7.39
N GLY A 852 -3.65 -46.50 8.64
CA GLY A 852 -4.46 -46.71 9.85
C GLY A 852 -4.77 -48.17 10.20
N SER A 853 -4.07 -49.13 9.57
CA SER A 853 -4.08 -50.52 10.02
C SER A 853 -3.00 -50.76 11.07
N THR A 854 -3.15 -51.80 11.90
CA THR A 854 -2.17 -52.11 12.95
C THR A 854 -0.76 -52.37 12.40
N GLU A 855 -0.68 -52.99 11.21
CA GLU A 855 0.59 -53.24 10.51
C GLU A 855 1.23 -51.94 9.99
N TRP A 856 0.42 -51.04 9.43
CA TRP A 856 0.85 -49.70 9.02
C TRP A 856 1.38 -48.90 10.20
N ASP A 857 0.59 -48.79 11.28
CA ASP A 857 0.91 -47.99 12.46
C ASP A 857 2.19 -48.51 13.14
N THR A 858 2.38 -49.83 13.17
CA THR A 858 3.61 -50.44 13.71
C THR A 858 4.82 -50.11 12.86
N ALA A 859 4.72 -50.23 11.54
CA ALA A 859 5.83 -49.91 10.63
C ALA A 859 6.18 -48.42 10.64
N GLU A 860 5.18 -47.55 10.70
CA GLU A 860 5.34 -46.11 10.86
C GLU A 860 6.05 -45.75 12.17
N GLU A 861 5.61 -46.33 13.30
CA GLU A 861 6.19 -46.07 14.61
C GLU A 861 7.65 -46.53 14.69
N ASN A 862 8.01 -47.66 14.07
CA ASN A 862 9.39 -48.13 14.01
C ASN A 862 10.32 -47.11 13.32
N VAL A 863 9.88 -46.53 12.20
CA VAL A 863 10.62 -45.48 11.50
C VAL A 863 10.70 -44.21 12.35
N ARG A 864 9.60 -43.80 13.00
CA ARG A 864 9.54 -42.65 13.90
C ARG A 864 10.53 -42.79 15.06
N GLN A 865 10.61 -43.98 15.67
CA GLN A 865 11.56 -44.27 16.75
C GLN A 865 13.00 -44.23 16.25
N LYS A 866 13.26 -44.72 15.03
CA LYS A 866 14.59 -44.61 14.41
C LYS A 866 15.02 -43.14 14.24
N MET A 867 14.13 -42.27 13.77
CA MET A 867 14.41 -40.84 13.64
C MET A 867 14.74 -40.18 14.98
N LYS A 868 13.95 -40.47 16.02
CA LYS A 868 14.20 -39.98 17.38
C LYS A 868 15.55 -40.44 17.91
N GLN A 869 15.90 -41.71 17.68
CA GLN A 869 17.18 -42.27 18.09
C GLN A 869 18.36 -41.53 17.45
N VAL A 870 18.40 -41.46 16.11
CA VAL A 870 19.55 -40.86 15.41
C VAL A 870 19.67 -39.36 15.70
N MET A 871 18.55 -38.65 15.87
CA MET A 871 18.56 -37.25 16.28
C MET A 871 19.12 -37.09 17.69
N ARG A 872 18.69 -37.93 18.64
CA ARG A 872 19.18 -37.86 20.04
C ARG A 872 20.68 -38.13 20.13
N GLU A 873 21.19 -39.10 19.39
CA GLU A 873 22.62 -39.39 19.31
C GLU A 873 23.41 -38.17 18.77
N ALA A 874 22.93 -37.57 17.68
CA ALA A 874 23.53 -36.37 17.10
C ALA A 874 23.43 -35.13 18.02
N TRP A 875 22.30 -34.98 18.72
CA TRP A 875 22.04 -33.93 19.70
C TRP A 875 23.10 -33.92 20.80
N LEU A 876 23.43 -35.09 21.33
CA LEU A 876 24.46 -35.23 22.37
C LEU A 876 25.88 -35.08 21.82
N ALA A 877 26.13 -35.50 20.57
CA ALA A 877 27.46 -35.45 19.96
C ALA A 877 27.87 -34.05 19.46
N HIS A 878 26.90 -33.20 19.10
CA HIS A 878 27.16 -31.90 18.45
C HIS A 878 26.43 -30.72 19.12
N PRO A 879 26.70 -30.43 20.42
CA PRO A 879 25.98 -29.41 21.17
C PRO A 879 26.08 -28.01 20.56
N GLU A 880 27.27 -27.60 20.12
CA GLU A 880 27.47 -26.25 19.54
C GLU A 880 26.82 -26.07 18.17
N THR A 881 26.82 -27.11 17.32
CA THR A 881 26.30 -26.99 15.95
C THR A 881 24.81 -27.26 15.86
N LEU A 882 24.28 -28.18 16.69
CA LEU A 882 22.87 -28.59 16.63
C LEU A 882 22.05 -27.90 17.73
N GLN A 883 22.41 -28.07 19.00
CA GLN A 883 21.60 -27.54 20.12
C GLN A 883 21.59 -26.02 20.13
N GLN A 884 22.76 -25.39 20.08
CA GLN A 884 22.86 -23.93 20.16
C GLN A 884 22.23 -23.27 18.93
N THR A 885 22.51 -23.77 17.72
CA THR A 885 21.92 -23.23 16.49
C THR A 885 20.40 -23.40 16.48
N MET A 886 19.87 -24.54 16.92
CA MET A 886 18.42 -24.76 16.99
C MET A 886 17.76 -23.89 18.06
N LYS A 887 18.42 -23.68 19.20
CA LYS A 887 17.99 -22.73 20.23
C LYS A 887 17.92 -21.30 19.69
N ASP A 888 18.93 -20.89 18.92
CA ASP A 888 19.03 -19.53 18.38
C ASP A 888 18.07 -19.29 17.20
N THR A 889 17.65 -20.34 16.50
CA THR A 889 16.86 -20.24 15.24
C THR A 889 15.39 -20.65 15.40
N VAL A 890 15.10 -21.62 16.26
CA VAL A 890 13.74 -22.18 16.46
C VAL A 890 13.19 -21.83 17.85
N GLY A 891 14.04 -21.77 18.87
CA GLY A 891 13.68 -21.46 20.25
C GLY A 891 14.12 -22.53 21.26
N GLU A 892 13.90 -22.25 22.55
CA GLU A 892 14.22 -23.19 23.64
C GLU A 892 13.24 -24.38 23.71
N GLY A 893 13.66 -25.50 24.31
CA GLY A 893 12.79 -26.67 24.56
C GLY A 893 12.54 -27.57 23.34
N MET A 894 13.44 -27.55 22.35
CA MET A 894 13.31 -28.30 21.10
C MET A 894 13.94 -29.70 21.13
N ASP A 895 14.49 -30.14 22.25
CA ASP A 895 15.21 -31.41 22.43
C ASP A 895 14.35 -32.64 22.07
N ASP A 896 13.10 -32.69 22.53
CA ASP A 896 12.19 -33.81 22.23
C ASP A 896 11.55 -33.73 20.83
N TYR A 897 11.68 -32.58 20.16
CA TYR A 897 11.03 -32.30 18.87
C TYR A 897 12.00 -32.16 17.70
N ALA A 898 13.31 -32.06 17.93
CA ALA A 898 14.29 -31.80 16.89
C ALA A 898 14.23 -32.82 15.72
N TRP A 899 13.84 -34.07 16.01
CA TRP A 899 13.75 -35.14 15.02
C TRP A 899 12.76 -34.84 13.89
N VAL A 900 11.79 -33.94 14.07
CA VAL A 900 10.81 -33.54 13.04
C VAL A 900 11.46 -32.85 11.84
N PHE A 901 12.69 -32.35 11.95
CA PHE A 901 13.42 -31.77 10.82
C PHE A 901 13.96 -32.83 9.85
N ILE A 902 14.15 -34.08 10.31
CA ILE A 902 14.59 -35.19 9.46
C ILE A 902 13.59 -35.44 8.32
N PRO A 903 12.30 -35.73 8.59
CA PRO A 903 11.34 -35.99 7.52
C PRO A 903 11.12 -34.79 6.59
N LYS A 904 11.32 -33.55 7.08
CA LYS A 904 11.21 -32.32 6.26
C LYS A 904 12.32 -32.15 5.22
N LEU A 905 13.54 -32.61 5.52
CA LEU A 905 14.64 -32.61 4.55
C LEU A 905 14.59 -33.83 3.63
N PHE A 906 14.11 -34.95 4.15
CA PHE A 906 14.13 -36.20 3.41
C PHE A 906 13.09 -36.28 2.31
N SER A 907 12.06 -35.41 2.37
CA SER A 907 11.17 -35.22 1.23
C SER A 907 11.88 -34.58 0.02
N HIS A 908 13.00 -33.88 0.24
CA HIS A 908 13.68 -33.08 -0.80
C HIS A 908 15.21 -33.09 -0.65
N LYS A 909 15.91 -33.89 -1.47
CA LYS A 909 17.31 -33.55 -1.80
C LYS A 909 17.33 -32.71 -3.06
N THR A 910 17.11 -31.43 -2.83
CA THR A 910 16.96 -30.42 -3.86
C THR A 910 18.21 -29.57 -3.94
N ALA A 911 18.82 -29.59 -5.11
CA ALA A 911 20.01 -28.84 -5.40
C ALA A 911 19.69 -27.70 -6.39
N LEU A 912 20.41 -26.60 -6.29
CA LEU A 912 20.33 -25.49 -7.22
C LEU A 912 21.58 -25.47 -8.07
N ARG A 913 21.37 -25.32 -9.37
CA ARG A 913 22.41 -24.96 -10.33
C ARG A 913 22.13 -23.57 -10.87
N GLU A 914 23.11 -22.68 -10.77
CA GLU A 914 22.99 -21.31 -11.22
C GLU A 914 22.85 -21.24 -12.75
N LEU A 915 22.05 -20.28 -13.19
CA LEU A 915 21.86 -19.91 -14.59
C LEU A 915 22.10 -18.40 -14.69
N THR A 916 23.31 -18.03 -15.07
CA THR A 916 23.71 -16.63 -15.30
C THR A 916 23.27 -16.20 -16.71
N ASP A 917 22.75 -14.98 -16.81
CA ASP A 917 22.37 -14.34 -18.09
C ASP A 917 21.50 -15.21 -19.04
N GLN A 918 20.62 -16.04 -18.48
CA GLN A 918 19.74 -16.92 -19.24
C GLN A 918 18.63 -16.12 -19.93
N VAL A 919 18.42 -16.38 -21.23
CA VAL A 919 17.26 -15.88 -21.96
C VAL A 919 16.08 -16.81 -21.73
N TRP A 920 14.99 -16.27 -21.20
CA TRP A 920 13.74 -16.95 -20.92
C TRP A 920 12.65 -16.49 -21.89
N ILE A 921 11.74 -17.39 -22.25
CA ILE A 921 10.45 -17.05 -22.87
C ILE A 921 9.37 -17.56 -21.92
N VAL A 922 8.77 -16.64 -21.16
CA VAL A 922 7.83 -16.97 -20.07
C VAL A 922 6.39 -16.87 -20.58
N ASP A 923 5.69 -18.01 -20.66
CA ASP A 923 4.23 -18.06 -20.78
C ASP A 923 3.58 -17.84 -19.41
#